data_AF-A0A841D275-F1
#
_entry.id   AF-A0A841D275-F1
#
_cell.length_a   1.000
_cell.length_b   1.000
_cell.length_c   1.000
_cell.angle_alpha   90.00
_cell.angle_beta   90.00
_cell.angle_gamma   90.00
#
_symmetry.space_group_name_H-M   'P 1'
#
loop_
_entity.id
_entity.type
_entity.pdbx_description
1 polymer ?
#
loop_
_entity_poly.entity_id
_entity_poly.type
_entity_poly.pdbx_seq_one_letter_code
_entity_poly.pdbx_strand_id
1 'polypeptide(L)'
;MTSIELLVERQAEAAARRVAERAARRHEHESALASPGGLAAADTRERIGKRIERLSRFYGDGDLIGGDVPGAAAQLEKIINTADFVGVRYLDAGVAAARGVGRVNVRDGHGRLTGYGTGSMVSPVLLLTNHHVLPDAGTARSSVIEFNYQDGIDGRPLHAVAHPLDPDRFFLADAERDFALVAVRAPAADLAALGFNRMIEDEGKAIIGEFVTIVQHPRGEKKQVALRENRIVDVLDQFLHYMADTEPGSSGSPVFNDQWEVVALHHASVPVAGDRGFGMFVNEGIRISRICRFVREAPLPPAQRALADQLFVPGRTGQAAPASFPPADGAASSAVPAPVSFTAAGSPPARDGEITISVPLEVTVRLDGTAPATDGEGAIDSDYAGRGGYDPGFLAHPLPLPVPSPELAAVASTELRYHHFSIVMHRRRRLALFTACNIDGKLARRPRRESDRWIFDPRLPVGEQTGEAVYRDNDLDRGHLVRRLDPAWGTSDVQARAANDDTFHFTNSTPQHHAFNAGQTLWLGLEDYVLNNADTHDLAVSVFTGPVLAEDDDAYRGVLLPRQFWKIVAMVKESGALSVTGYLLSQAALIDELPTEEAFSYGAYRTFQVPVRSIAALTGLGLDPHAAADPLERMERAPLPREIIRPEDLLL
;
A
#
# COMPACT_ATOMS: atom_id res chain seq x y z
N MET A 1 25.63 38.59 -15.38
CA MET A 1 25.31 37.24 -14.87
C MET A 1 26.35 36.83 -13.84
N THR A 2 25.92 36.16 -12.78
CA THR A 2 26.81 35.54 -11.79
C THR A 2 27.47 34.26 -12.35
N SER A 3 28.55 33.77 -11.72
CA SER A 3 29.20 32.51 -12.14
C SER A 3 28.26 31.30 -12.05
N ILE A 4 27.27 31.36 -11.14
CA ILE A 4 26.23 30.34 -10.95
C ILE A 4 25.22 30.37 -12.09
N GLU A 5 24.73 31.55 -12.48
CA GLU A 5 23.79 31.69 -13.60
C GLU A 5 24.38 31.14 -14.91
N LEU A 6 25.66 31.39 -15.17
CA LEU A 6 26.37 30.83 -16.34
C LEU A 6 26.52 29.30 -16.26
N LEU A 7 26.60 28.73 -15.06
CA LEU A 7 26.65 27.28 -14.87
C LEU A 7 25.28 26.64 -15.13
N VAL A 8 24.21 27.23 -14.57
CA VAL A 8 22.83 26.79 -14.79
C VAL A 8 22.47 26.84 -16.28
N GLU A 9 22.80 27.95 -16.96
CA GLU A 9 22.54 28.09 -18.40
C GLU A 9 23.29 27.03 -19.22
N ARG A 10 24.57 26.78 -18.92
CA ARG A 10 25.34 25.71 -19.59
C ARG A 10 24.74 24.33 -19.40
N GLN A 11 24.24 24.01 -18.20
CA GLN A 11 23.57 22.73 -17.96
C GLN A 11 22.23 22.64 -18.71
N ALA A 12 21.45 23.72 -18.70
CA ALA A 12 20.17 23.79 -19.41
C ALA A 12 20.37 23.63 -20.94
N GLU A 13 21.37 24.30 -21.52
CA GLU A 13 21.72 24.13 -22.93
C GLU A 13 22.19 22.71 -23.27
N ALA A 14 23.01 22.10 -22.39
CA ALA A 14 23.49 20.74 -22.58
C ALA A 14 22.33 19.73 -22.53
N ALA A 15 21.41 19.90 -21.58
CA ALA A 15 20.18 19.10 -21.50
C ALA A 15 19.30 19.32 -22.74
N ALA A 16 19.11 20.57 -23.19
CA ALA A 16 18.32 20.88 -24.37
C ALA A 16 18.89 20.24 -25.64
N ARG A 17 20.22 20.28 -25.83
CA ARG A 17 20.90 19.57 -26.93
C ARG A 17 20.64 18.07 -26.88
N ARG A 18 20.82 17.42 -25.72
CA ARG A 18 20.55 15.98 -25.55
C ARG A 18 19.08 15.64 -25.81
N VAL A 19 18.13 16.43 -25.30
CA VAL A 19 16.70 16.22 -25.51
C VAL A 19 16.32 16.34 -26.99
N ALA A 20 16.93 17.29 -27.71
CA ALA A 20 16.74 17.46 -29.15
C ALA A 20 17.37 16.31 -29.96
N GLU A 21 18.61 15.93 -29.68
CA GLU A 21 19.30 14.80 -30.32
C GLU A 21 18.55 13.47 -30.12
N ARG A 22 17.88 13.31 -28.98
CA ARG A 22 17.10 12.12 -28.64
C ARG A 22 15.64 12.18 -29.07
N ALA A 23 15.19 13.26 -29.72
CA ALA A 23 13.77 13.46 -30.04
C ALA A 23 13.18 12.32 -30.89
N ALA A 24 13.86 11.91 -31.96
CA ALA A 24 13.39 10.82 -32.82
C ALA A 24 13.28 9.50 -32.06
N ARG A 25 14.32 9.12 -31.30
CA ARG A 25 14.36 7.91 -30.48
C ARG A 25 13.30 7.91 -29.38
N ARG A 26 13.10 9.04 -28.71
CA ARG A 26 12.06 9.20 -27.70
C ARG A 26 10.66 9.03 -28.31
N HIS A 27 10.41 9.63 -29.48
CA HIS A 27 9.14 9.46 -30.18
C HIS A 27 8.90 8.00 -30.61
N GLU A 28 9.95 7.28 -31.03
CA GLU A 28 9.89 5.84 -31.29
C GLU A 28 9.52 5.06 -30.02
N HIS A 29 10.13 5.38 -28.88
CA HIS A 29 9.80 4.74 -27.60
C HIS A 29 8.36 5.03 -27.15
N GLU A 30 7.93 6.29 -27.20
CA GLU A 30 6.57 6.72 -26.84
C GLU A 30 5.53 6.03 -27.74
N SER A 31 5.79 5.97 -29.04
CA SER A 31 4.94 5.26 -30.00
C SER A 31 4.91 3.75 -29.73
N ALA A 32 6.06 3.16 -29.37
CA ALA A 32 6.14 1.76 -29.00
C ALA A 32 5.29 1.46 -27.76
N LEU A 33 5.42 2.27 -26.70
CA LEU A 33 4.67 2.13 -25.45
C LEU A 33 3.15 2.25 -25.61
N ALA A 34 2.66 2.86 -26.69
CA ALA A 34 1.23 2.96 -26.99
C ALA A 34 0.62 1.65 -27.54
N SER A 35 1.44 0.66 -27.87
CA SER A 35 1.00 -0.63 -28.44
C SER A 35 1.31 -1.80 -27.50
N PRO A 36 0.52 -2.89 -27.51
CA PRO A 36 0.87 -4.13 -26.80
C PRO A 36 2.21 -4.70 -27.29
N GLY A 37 3.08 -5.14 -26.38
CA GLY A 37 4.47 -5.50 -26.67
C GLY A 37 5.42 -4.28 -26.65
N GLY A 38 4.90 -3.10 -26.32
CA GLY A 38 5.59 -1.82 -26.46
C GLY A 38 6.81 -1.69 -25.58
N LEU A 39 6.76 -2.26 -24.38
CA LEU A 39 7.88 -2.28 -23.45
C LEU A 39 9.09 -3.04 -24.03
N ALA A 40 8.83 -4.19 -24.66
CA ALA A 40 9.87 -5.01 -25.29
C ALA A 40 10.52 -4.31 -26.50
N ALA A 41 9.77 -3.44 -27.17
CA ALA A 41 10.25 -2.66 -28.31
C ALA A 41 11.00 -1.38 -27.88
N ALA A 42 10.60 -0.76 -26.78
CA ALA A 42 11.22 0.46 -26.26
C ALA A 42 12.53 0.19 -25.51
N ASP A 43 12.70 -0.98 -24.89
CA ASP A 43 13.87 -1.32 -24.10
C ASP A 43 14.74 -2.44 -24.69
N THR A 44 16.02 -2.47 -24.29
CA THR A 44 16.91 -3.57 -24.64
C THR A 44 16.61 -4.82 -23.80
N ARG A 45 16.82 -6.00 -24.39
CA ARG A 45 16.68 -7.29 -23.67
C ARG A 45 17.51 -7.35 -22.39
N GLU A 46 18.73 -6.83 -22.42
CA GLU A 46 19.60 -6.77 -21.24
C GLU A 46 18.99 -5.92 -20.12
N ARG A 47 18.41 -4.76 -20.46
CA ARG A 47 17.82 -3.87 -19.47
C ARG A 47 16.55 -4.46 -18.87
N ILE A 48 15.70 -5.06 -19.71
CA ILE A 48 14.51 -5.80 -19.26
C ILE A 48 14.93 -6.93 -18.32
N GLY A 49 15.94 -7.73 -18.70
CA GLY A 49 16.48 -8.80 -17.86
C GLY A 49 17.00 -8.30 -16.51
N LYS A 50 17.82 -7.24 -16.51
CA LYS A 50 18.30 -6.61 -15.25
C LYS A 50 17.16 -6.07 -14.40
N ARG A 51 16.12 -5.49 -15.03
CA ARG A 51 14.95 -4.97 -14.30
C ARG A 51 14.16 -6.11 -13.67
N ILE A 52 13.92 -7.18 -14.41
CA ILE A 52 13.29 -8.41 -13.94
C ILE A 52 14.07 -9.00 -12.77
N GLU A 53 15.38 -9.19 -12.89
CA GLU A 53 16.22 -9.71 -11.81
C GLU A 53 16.20 -8.80 -10.57
N ARG A 54 16.11 -7.49 -10.78
CA ARG A 54 16.00 -6.55 -9.68
C ARG A 54 14.64 -6.61 -8.99
N LEU A 55 13.57 -6.70 -9.78
CA LEU A 55 12.21 -6.84 -9.28
C LEU A 55 12.01 -8.18 -8.59
N SER A 56 12.58 -9.27 -9.08
CA SER A 56 12.55 -10.58 -8.40
C SER A 56 13.24 -10.53 -7.04
N ARG A 57 14.37 -9.82 -6.92
CA ARG A 57 15.03 -9.60 -5.61
C ARG A 57 14.21 -8.73 -4.66
N PHE A 58 13.42 -7.79 -5.20
CA PHE A 58 12.61 -6.88 -4.39
C PHE A 58 11.25 -7.47 -4.00
N TYR A 59 10.66 -8.27 -4.87
CA TYR A 59 9.36 -8.93 -4.70
C TYR A 59 9.48 -10.40 -4.25
N GLY A 60 10.69 -10.96 -4.21
CA GLY A 60 10.99 -12.30 -3.67
C GLY A 60 10.80 -13.45 -4.66
N ASP A 61 10.44 -13.16 -5.91
CA ASP A 61 9.82 -14.13 -6.81
C ASP A 61 10.75 -14.59 -7.94
N GLY A 62 11.07 -15.88 -7.99
CA GLY A 62 11.88 -16.49 -9.05
C GLY A 62 11.15 -16.66 -10.39
N ASP A 63 9.84 -16.43 -10.43
CA ASP A 63 8.99 -16.76 -11.59
C ASP A 63 8.92 -15.70 -12.70
N LEU A 64 9.57 -14.55 -12.52
CA LEU A 64 9.88 -13.68 -13.67
C LEU A 64 10.90 -14.33 -14.64
N ILE A 65 11.47 -15.48 -14.27
CA ILE A 65 12.54 -16.20 -14.99
C ILE A 65 12.12 -17.65 -15.33
N GLY A 66 10.85 -17.85 -15.70
CA GLY A 66 10.36 -19.15 -16.19
C GLY A 66 10.30 -19.30 -17.71
N GLY A 67 10.52 -18.23 -18.50
CA GLY A 67 10.31 -18.25 -19.95
C GLY A 67 11.35 -17.45 -20.74
N ASP A 68 11.44 -17.73 -22.05
CA ASP A 68 12.30 -17.01 -22.99
C ASP A 68 12.01 -15.49 -22.94
N VAL A 69 13.01 -14.63 -23.18
CA VAL A 69 12.98 -13.16 -22.96
C VAL A 69 11.70 -12.45 -23.46
N PRO A 70 11.07 -12.84 -24.59
CA PRO A 70 9.80 -12.24 -25.03
C PRO A 70 8.63 -12.42 -24.06
N GLY A 71 8.53 -13.57 -23.36
CA GLY A 71 7.45 -13.84 -22.41
C GLY A 71 7.59 -13.01 -21.13
N ALA A 72 8.81 -12.84 -20.67
CA ALA A 72 9.13 -12.04 -19.48
C ALA A 72 8.91 -10.54 -19.72
N ALA A 73 9.19 -10.05 -20.94
CA ALA A 73 8.89 -8.67 -21.32
C ALA A 73 7.38 -8.39 -21.37
N ALA A 74 6.57 -9.34 -21.86
CA ALA A 74 5.10 -9.21 -21.86
C ALA A 74 4.50 -9.24 -20.44
N GLN A 75 5.08 -10.01 -19.51
CA GLN A 75 4.69 -9.97 -18.10
C GLN A 75 5.07 -8.63 -17.45
N LEU A 76 6.30 -8.15 -17.67
CA LEU A 76 6.75 -6.86 -17.16
C LEU A 76 5.90 -5.70 -17.72
N GLU A 77 5.47 -5.80 -18.97
CA GLU A 77 4.56 -4.83 -19.57
C GLU A 77 3.18 -4.80 -18.90
N LYS A 78 2.62 -5.95 -18.50
CA LYS A 78 1.37 -5.98 -17.71
C LYS A 78 1.53 -5.29 -16.35
N ILE A 79 2.71 -5.40 -15.74
CA ILE A 79 3.04 -4.73 -14.47
C ILE A 79 3.17 -3.21 -14.67
N ILE A 80 3.79 -2.77 -15.77
CA ILE A 80 4.14 -1.36 -16.00
C ILE A 80 3.02 -0.56 -16.69
N ASN A 81 2.27 -1.16 -17.63
CA ASN A 81 1.39 -0.42 -18.56
C ASN A 81 -0.11 -0.53 -18.26
N THR A 82 -0.58 -1.38 -17.34
CA THR A 82 -2.04 -1.66 -17.22
C THR A 82 -2.65 -1.40 -15.84
N ALA A 83 -1.84 -1.04 -14.84
CA ALA A 83 -2.26 -1.00 -13.44
C ALA A 83 -1.68 0.23 -12.70
N ASP A 84 -2.45 1.30 -12.53
CA ASP A 84 -2.10 2.42 -11.62
C ASP A 84 -2.39 2.07 -10.15
N PHE A 85 -2.19 0.80 -9.78
CA PHE A 85 -2.35 0.32 -8.41
C PHE A 85 -0.99 -0.10 -7.87
N VAL A 86 -0.45 0.73 -6.98
CA VAL A 86 0.70 0.41 -6.13
C VAL A 86 0.19 0.06 -4.74
N GLY A 87 0.77 -0.97 -4.10
CA GLY A 87 0.37 -1.35 -2.75
C GLY A 87 0.58 -0.21 -1.75
N VAL A 88 -0.26 -0.09 -0.71
CA VAL A 88 -0.26 1.03 0.26
C VAL A 88 1.12 1.28 0.91
N ARG A 89 1.95 0.25 1.06
CA ARG A 89 3.36 0.37 1.49
C ARG A 89 4.13 1.41 0.68
N TYR A 90 3.76 1.63 -0.57
CA TYR A 90 4.32 2.69 -1.41
C TYR A 90 4.18 4.07 -0.74
N LEU A 91 3.05 4.38 -0.11
CA LEU A 91 2.86 5.65 0.61
C LEU A 91 3.74 5.72 1.86
N ASP A 92 3.78 4.65 2.67
CA ASP A 92 4.62 4.62 3.88
C ASP A 92 6.12 4.71 3.57
N ALA A 93 6.56 3.95 2.56
CA ALA A 93 7.93 4.02 2.05
C ALA A 93 8.22 5.41 1.47
N GLY A 94 7.23 6.05 0.86
CA GLY A 94 7.31 7.44 0.40
C GLY A 94 7.48 8.45 1.51
N VAL A 95 6.71 8.31 2.60
CA VAL A 95 6.90 9.13 3.81
C VAL A 95 8.31 8.94 4.36
N ALA A 96 8.79 7.69 4.44
CA ALA A 96 10.14 7.40 4.92
C ALA A 96 11.23 8.02 4.02
N ALA A 97 11.10 7.88 2.69
CA ALA A 97 12.05 8.44 1.73
C ALA A 97 12.04 9.98 1.73
N ALA A 98 10.86 10.59 1.86
CA ALA A 98 10.68 12.03 1.86
C ALA A 98 11.25 12.72 3.13
N ARG A 99 11.39 12.01 4.25
CA ARG A 99 12.00 12.58 5.49
C ARG A 99 13.44 13.05 5.26
N GLY A 100 14.21 12.26 4.52
CA GLY A 100 15.60 12.59 4.16
C GLY A 100 15.73 13.67 3.08
N VAL A 101 14.63 14.20 2.55
CA VAL A 101 14.62 15.27 1.53
C VAL A 101 14.35 16.62 2.18
N GLY A 102 15.14 17.63 1.84
CA GLY A 102 15.00 18.98 2.37
C GLY A 102 15.26 20.07 1.33
N ARG A 103 14.93 21.30 1.70
CA ARG A 103 15.16 22.51 0.91
C ARG A 103 16.56 23.03 1.17
N VAL A 104 17.39 23.11 0.13
CA VAL A 104 18.70 23.77 0.21
C VAL A 104 18.47 25.27 0.08
N ASN A 105 18.82 26.00 1.13
CA ASN A 105 18.81 27.46 1.14
C ASN A 105 20.21 27.95 0.75
N VAL A 106 20.39 28.30 -0.53
CA VAL A 106 21.69 28.72 -1.09
C VAL A 106 21.97 30.15 -0.67
N ARG A 107 23.14 30.37 -0.07
CA ARG A 107 23.53 31.68 0.47
C ARG A 107 24.90 32.10 -0.07
N ASP A 108 25.07 33.40 -0.29
CA ASP A 108 26.38 33.97 -0.61
C ASP A 108 27.33 34.00 0.60
N GLY A 109 28.59 34.40 0.39
CA GLY A 109 29.60 34.49 1.44
C GLY A 109 29.29 35.48 2.58
N HIS A 110 28.28 36.34 2.43
CA HIS A 110 27.78 37.24 3.48
C HIS A 110 26.55 36.65 4.20
N GLY A 111 26.16 35.42 3.86
CA GLY A 111 25.01 34.72 4.44
C GLY A 111 23.66 35.15 3.86
N ARG A 112 23.63 35.97 2.81
CA ARG A 112 22.38 36.40 2.17
C ARG A 112 21.85 35.30 1.27
N LEU A 113 20.57 35.01 1.37
CA LEU A 113 19.89 34.03 0.51
C LEU A 113 19.94 34.48 -0.95
N THR A 114 20.43 33.61 -1.83
CA THR A 114 20.58 33.86 -3.28
C THR A 114 19.76 32.89 -4.13
N GLY A 115 19.31 31.77 -3.59
CA GLY A 115 18.49 30.82 -4.31
C GLY A 115 18.06 29.63 -3.47
N TYR A 116 17.31 28.73 -4.11
CA TYR A 116 16.84 27.49 -3.51
C TYR A 116 17.20 26.30 -4.40
N GLY A 117 17.36 25.16 -3.77
CA GLY A 117 17.37 23.85 -4.43
C GLY A 117 16.75 22.80 -3.53
N THR A 118 16.81 21.56 -3.97
CA THR A 118 16.43 20.38 -3.19
C THR A 118 17.68 19.54 -2.92
N GLY A 119 17.73 18.89 -1.76
CA GLY A 119 18.79 17.94 -1.43
C GLY A 119 18.24 16.72 -0.70
N SER A 120 18.94 15.59 -0.82
CA SER A 120 18.57 14.34 -0.17
C SER A 120 19.73 13.80 0.66
N MET A 121 19.46 13.39 1.91
CA MET A 121 20.39 12.57 2.68
C MET A 121 20.59 11.26 1.94
N VAL A 122 21.84 10.88 1.71
CA VAL A 122 22.22 9.64 0.98
C VAL A 122 23.13 8.71 1.80
N SER A 123 23.58 9.20 2.95
CA SER A 123 24.20 8.43 4.02
C SER A 123 23.77 9.02 5.37
N PRO A 124 24.21 8.45 6.51
CA PRO A 124 23.96 9.05 7.82
C PRO A 124 24.44 10.51 7.97
N VAL A 125 25.33 11.00 7.08
CA VAL A 125 25.95 12.32 7.22
C VAL A 125 26.12 13.11 5.91
N LEU A 126 25.95 12.48 4.74
CA LEU A 126 26.14 13.12 3.43
C LEU A 126 24.80 13.46 2.78
N LEU A 127 24.72 14.68 2.27
CA LEU A 127 23.63 15.22 1.44
C LEU A 127 24.07 15.23 -0.03
N LEU A 128 23.19 14.79 -0.93
CA LEU A 128 23.32 14.91 -2.38
C LEU A 128 22.42 16.03 -2.91
N THR A 129 22.94 16.86 -3.79
CA THR A 129 22.20 17.86 -4.60
C THR A 129 22.94 18.09 -5.92
N ASN A 130 22.52 19.05 -6.76
CA ASN A 130 23.26 19.40 -7.98
C ASN A 130 24.50 20.26 -7.68
N HIS A 131 25.50 20.15 -8.55
CA HIS A 131 26.67 21.05 -8.51
C HIS A 131 26.25 22.49 -8.79
N HIS A 132 25.30 22.76 -9.69
CA HIS A 132 24.84 24.14 -9.88
C HIS A 132 24.06 24.73 -8.69
N VAL A 133 23.56 23.90 -7.76
CA VAL A 133 22.98 24.35 -6.49
C VAL A 133 24.10 24.67 -5.49
N LEU A 134 25.10 23.79 -5.38
CA LEU A 134 26.29 23.95 -4.53
C LEU A 134 27.58 23.86 -5.38
N PRO A 135 28.00 24.95 -6.05
CA PRO A 135 29.08 24.92 -7.04
C PRO A 135 30.46 24.74 -6.43
N ASP A 136 30.63 25.15 -5.17
CA ASP A 136 31.90 25.09 -4.48
C ASP A 136 31.73 25.00 -2.97
N ALA A 137 32.83 24.65 -2.29
CA ALA A 137 32.89 24.54 -0.84
C ALA A 137 32.59 25.87 -0.12
N GLY A 138 32.83 27.03 -0.75
CA GLY A 138 32.51 28.34 -0.16
C GLY A 138 31.00 28.55 -0.09
N THR A 139 30.30 28.31 -1.19
CA THR A 139 28.84 28.37 -1.29
C THR A 139 28.18 27.33 -0.38
N ALA A 140 28.71 26.11 -0.32
CA ALA A 140 28.23 25.09 0.60
C ALA A 140 28.35 25.56 2.07
N ARG A 141 29.48 26.16 2.45
CA ARG A 141 29.75 26.60 3.83
C ARG A 141 28.78 27.66 4.35
N SER A 142 28.34 28.58 3.49
CA SER A 142 27.36 29.62 3.81
C SER A 142 25.92 29.11 3.78
N SER A 143 25.66 27.99 3.10
CA SER A 143 24.32 27.45 2.86
C SER A 143 23.85 26.50 3.95
N VAL A 144 22.54 26.25 3.99
CA VAL A 144 21.91 25.34 4.96
C VAL A 144 20.92 24.42 4.26
N ILE A 145 20.72 23.21 4.80
CA ILE A 145 19.64 22.30 4.41
C ILE A 145 18.52 22.41 5.44
N GLU A 146 17.28 22.53 4.98
CA GLU A 146 16.08 22.66 5.82
C GLU A 146 15.13 21.48 5.59
N PHE A 147 14.96 20.65 6.62
CA PHE A 147 14.06 19.52 6.63
C PHE A 147 12.70 19.90 7.21
N ASN A 148 11.68 19.08 6.96
CA ASN A 148 10.30 19.27 7.44
C ASN A 148 9.63 20.60 7.03
N TYR A 149 10.15 21.32 6.03
CA TYR A 149 9.44 22.45 5.42
C TYR A 149 8.28 21.92 4.56
N GLN A 150 7.19 21.51 5.21
CA GLN A 150 6.01 20.88 4.63
C GLN A 150 4.82 20.98 5.59
N ASP A 151 3.62 20.64 5.11
CA ASP A 151 2.45 20.49 5.97
C ASP A 151 2.40 19.08 6.59
N GLY A 152 1.89 19.02 7.81
CA GLY A 152 1.56 17.80 8.54
C GLY A 152 0.22 17.22 8.09
N ILE A 153 -0.13 16.06 8.64
CA ILE A 153 -1.38 15.35 8.32
C ILE A 153 -2.64 16.15 8.72
N ASP A 154 -2.51 17.08 9.65
CA ASP A 154 -3.56 18.00 10.10
C ASP A 154 -3.68 19.26 9.23
N GLY A 155 -2.88 19.34 8.16
CA GLY A 155 -2.80 20.49 7.26
C GLY A 155 -2.02 21.69 7.84
N ARG A 156 -1.41 21.57 9.02
CA ARG A 156 -0.60 22.63 9.62
C ARG A 156 0.88 22.49 9.26
N PRO A 157 1.63 23.58 9.11
CA PRO A 157 3.06 23.50 8.87
C PRO A 157 3.79 22.73 9.97
N LEU A 158 4.66 21.80 9.59
CA LEU A 158 5.60 21.18 10.52
C LEU A 158 6.68 22.18 10.95
N HIS A 159 7.32 21.92 12.09
CA HIS A 159 8.50 22.67 12.50
C HIS A 159 9.68 22.34 11.57
N ALA A 160 10.05 23.32 10.73
CA ALA A 160 11.20 23.21 9.85
C ALA A 160 12.52 23.21 10.66
N VAL A 161 13.43 22.31 10.33
CA VAL A 161 14.73 22.17 11.02
C VAL A 161 15.85 22.43 10.03
N ALA A 162 16.63 23.48 10.28
CA ALA A 162 17.75 23.87 9.44
C ALA A 162 19.10 23.42 10.03
N HIS A 163 19.91 22.76 9.21
CA HIS A 163 21.26 22.34 9.56
C HIS A 163 22.30 22.97 8.61
N PRO A 164 23.41 23.53 9.13
CA PRO A 164 24.51 24.00 8.31
C PRO A 164 25.18 22.85 7.53
N LEU A 165 25.74 23.16 6.37
CA LEU A 165 26.59 22.22 5.63
C LEU A 165 28.04 22.30 6.12
N ASP A 166 28.81 21.22 5.93
CA ASP A 166 30.18 21.08 6.40
C ASP A 166 31.13 20.60 5.29
N PRO A 167 31.48 21.48 4.34
CA PRO A 167 32.34 21.10 3.22
C PRO A 167 33.78 20.80 3.62
N ASP A 168 34.25 21.24 4.80
CA ASP A 168 35.57 20.85 5.31
C ASP A 168 35.60 19.39 5.74
N ARG A 169 34.50 18.91 6.32
CA ARG A 169 34.36 17.50 6.69
C ARG A 169 34.22 16.62 5.45
N PHE A 170 33.40 17.02 4.48
CA PHE A 170 33.29 16.35 3.19
C PHE A 170 32.68 17.28 2.14
N PHE A 171 33.35 17.43 1.00
CA PHE A 171 32.79 18.02 -0.21
C PHE A 171 33.38 17.32 -1.44
N LEU A 172 32.50 16.80 -2.31
CA LEU A 172 32.87 16.23 -3.59
C LEU A 172 31.83 16.66 -4.61
N ALA A 173 32.24 17.32 -5.68
CA ALA A 173 31.33 17.76 -6.72
C ALA A 173 31.93 17.56 -8.11
N ASP A 174 31.08 17.42 -9.11
CA ASP A 174 31.46 17.30 -10.51
C ASP A 174 30.58 18.19 -11.37
N ALA A 175 31.20 19.07 -12.15
CA ALA A 175 30.49 20.00 -13.02
C ALA A 175 29.92 19.32 -14.27
N GLU A 176 30.54 18.23 -14.75
CA GLU A 176 30.09 17.52 -15.95
C GLU A 176 28.80 16.72 -15.66
N ARG A 177 28.77 15.98 -14.55
CA ARG A 177 27.61 15.20 -14.09
C ARG A 177 26.65 16.00 -13.22
N ASP A 178 26.95 17.27 -13.00
CA ASP A 178 26.17 18.24 -12.24
C ASP A 178 25.66 17.73 -10.87
N PHE A 179 26.56 17.19 -10.04
CA PHE A 179 26.22 16.76 -8.68
C PHE A 179 27.20 17.31 -7.64
N ALA A 180 26.72 17.50 -6.42
CA ALA A 180 27.52 17.82 -5.25
C ALA A 180 27.09 16.95 -4.06
N LEU A 181 28.09 16.36 -3.40
CA LEU A 181 27.98 15.66 -2.13
C LEU A 181 28.66 16.50 -1.04
N VAL A 182 27.95 16.73 0.06
CA VAL A 182 28.45 17.56 1.16
C VAL A 182 28.03 16.96 2.51
N ALA A 183 28.87 17.05 3.53
CA ALA A 183 28.48 16.65 4.87
C ALA A 183 27.48 17.65 5.49
N VAL A 184 26.59 17.15 6.35
CA VAL A 184 25.67 17.99 7.14
C VAL A 184 26.18 18.10 8.58
N ARG A 185 26.20 19.31 9.12
CA ARG A 185 26.60 19.61 10.50
C ARG A 185 25.38 19.53 11.42
N ALA A 186 25.13 18.36 11.97
CA ALA A 186 24.04 18.11 12.91
C ALA A 186 24.41 16.99 13.90
N PRO A 187 23.74 16.92 15.07
CA PRO A 187 23.78 15.75 15.93
C PRO A 187 23.42 14.47 15.17
N ALA A 188 24.10 13.36 15.47
CA ALA A 188 23.85 12.09 14.78
C ALA A 188 22.42 11.57 14.98
N ALA A 189 21.80 11.85 16.13
CA ALA A 189 20.42 11.48 16.42
C ALA A 189 19.42 12.19 15.50
N ASP A 190 19.64 13.48 15.22
CA ASP A 190 18.79 14.29 14.35
C ASP A 190 18.80 13.74 12.92
N LEU A 191 20.00 13.46 12.38
CA LEU A 191 20.14 12.88 11.05
C LEU A 191 19.60 11.43 10.99
N ALA A 192 19.79 10.65 12.06
CA ALA A 192 19.26 9.30 12.13
C ALA A 192 17.72 9.27 12.11
N ALA A 193 17.05 10.26 12.73
CA ALA A 193 15.60 10.40 12.71
C ALA A 193 15.04 10.70 11.31
N LEU A 194 15.82 11.39 10.46
CA LEU A 194 15.46 11.67 9.06
C LEU A 194 15.64 10.43 8.16
N GLY A 195 16.58 9.54 8.50
CA GLY A 195 17.00 8.46 7.62
C GLY A 195 17.78 8.97 6.40
N PHE A 196 17.99 8.10 5.40
CA PHE A 196 18.66 8.47 4.15
C PHE A 196 18.22 7.59 2.98
N ASN A 197 18.27 8.15 1.77
CA ASN A 197 17.92 7.51 0.52
C ASN A 197 19.17 6.88 -0.11
N ARG A 198 19.21 5.55 -0.14
CA ARG A 198 20.41 4.82 -0.58
C ARG A 198 20.73 5.06 -2.05
N MET A 199 22.01 5.24 -2.33
CA MET A 199 22.52 5.26 -3.69
C MET A 199 23.00 3.86 -4.09
N ILE A 200 22.32 3.25 -5.05
CA ILE A 200 22.66 1.91 -5.54
C ILE A 200 23.33 2.04 -6.90
N GLU A 201 24.53 1.49 -7.06
CA GLU A 201 25.24 1.55 -8.34
C GLU A 201 24.67 0.60 -9.39
N ASP A 202 24.22 -0.59 -8.96
CA ASP A 202 23.71 -1.63 -9.84
C ASP A 202 22.64 -1.06 -10.79
N GLU A 203 22.71 -1.48 -12.05
CA GLU A 203 21.73 -1.12 -13.07
C GLU A 203 20.42 -1.92 -12.89
N GLY A 204 19.47 -1.75 -13.82
CA GLY A 204 18.14 -2.38 -13.71
C GLY A 204 17.16 -1.68 -12.76
N LYS A 205 17.46 -0.45 -12.34
CA LYS A 205 16.59 0.38 -11.49
C LYS A 205 15.47 1.10 -12.23
N ALA A 206 15.66 1.31 -13.53
CA ALA A 206 14.83 2.18 -14.35
C ALA A 206 14.82 1.63 -15.78
N ILE A 207 13.63 1.51 -16.35
CA ILE A 207 13.41 1.17 -17.75
C ILE A 207 12.41 2.14 -18.39
N ILE A 208 12.33 2.14 -19.71
CA ILE A 208 11.42 3.03 -20.42
C ILE A 208 9.98 2.56 -20.17
N GLY A 209 9.05 3.51 -20.02
CA GLY A 209 7.64 3.21 -19.70
C GLY A 209 7.32 3.14 -18.22
N GLU A 210 8.32 3.00 -17.35
CA GLU A 210 8.12 2.92 -15.90
C GLU A 210 7.81 4.30 -15.28
N PHE A 211 6.95 4.34 -14.27
CA PHE A 211 6.66 5.54 -13.51
C PHE A 211 7.78 5.89 -12.52
N VAL A 212 7.98 7.18 -12.28
CA VAL A 212 9.00 7.71 -11.38
C VAL A 212 8.45 8.82 -10.49
N THR A 213 8.78 8.78 -9.21
CA THR A 213 8.31 9.76 -8.23
C THR A 213 9.39 10.76 -7.90
N ILE A 214 9.04 12.05 -7.88
CA ILE A 214 9.97 13.12 -7.49
C ILE A 214 9.48 13.79 -6.21
N VAL A 215 10.35 13.87 -5.20
CA VAL A 215 10.11 14.59 -3.95
C VAL A 215 10.96 15.85 -3.97
N GLN A 216 10.33 17.01 -3.89
CA GLN A 216 10.94 18.27 -4.32
C GLN A 216 10.44 19.50 -3.56
N HIS A 217 11.20 20.61 -3.67
CA HIS A 217 10.82 21.95 -3.22
C HIS A 217 10.67 22.91 -4.41
N PRO A 218 9.60 22.77 -5.23
CA PRO A 218 9.40 23.60 -6.41
C PRO A 218 9.20 25.06 -5.98
N ARG A 219 9.83 25.98 -6.69
CA ARG A 219 9.95 27.43 -6.37
C ARG A 219 10.57 27.71 -5.00
N GLY A 220 11.21 26.72 -4.39
CA GLY A 220 11.64 26.78 -3.00
C GLY A 220 10.48 26.72 -2.01
N GLU A 221 9.28 26.31 -2.42
CA GLU A 221 8.10 26.23 -1.54
C GLU A 221 8.13 24.98 -0.67
N LYS A 222 7.05 24.77 0.10
CA LYS A 222 6.85 23.56 0.91
C LYS A 222 7.07 22.30 0.07
N LYS A 223 7.55 21.24 0.70
CA LYS A 223 7.83 19.96 0.04
C LYS A 223 6.59 19.44 -0.67
N GLN A 224 6.77 19.04 -1.92
CA GLN A 224 5.73 18.51 -2.79
C GLN A 224 6.23 17.23 -3.46
N VAL A 225 5.29 16.41 -3.95
CA VAL A 225 5.58 15.16 -4.65
C VAL A 225 4.85 15.16 -5.98
N ALA A 226 5.54 14.84 -7.08
CA ALA A 226 4.87 14.54 -8.35
C ALA A 226 4.72 13.02 -8.48
N LEU A 227 3.47 12.56 -8.41
CA LEU A 227 3.09 11.14 -8.35
C LEU A 227 2.33 10.64 -9.58
N ARG A 228 1.78 11.54 -10.40
CA ARG A 228 0.93 11.21 -11.55
C ARG A 228 1.58 11.74 -12.83
N GLU A 229 1.31 11.06 -13.94
CA GLU A 229 1.80 11.43 -15.28
C GLU A 229 3.33 11.58 -15.35
N ASN A 230 4.04 10.66 -14.70
CA ASN A 230 5.44 10.79 -14.34
C ASN A 230 6.29 9.63 -14.87
N ARG A 231 6.35 9.46 -16.20
CA ARG A 231 6.90 8.26 -16.85
C ARG A 231 8.30 8.46 -17.45
N ILE A 232 9.15 7.44 -17.40
CA ILE A 232 10.44 7.42 -18.12
C ILE A 232 10.18 7.26 -19.62
N VAL A 233 10.75 8.16 -20.42
CA VAL A 233 10.59 8.19 -21.89
C VAL A 233 11.88 7.89 -22.63
N ASP A 234 13.05 8.05 -21.99
CA ASP A 234 14.33 7.62 -22.55
C ASP A 234 15.36 7.34 -21.44
N VAL A 235 16.34 6.50 -21.75
CA VAL A 235 17.45 6.16 -20.86
C VAL A 235 18.74 6.24 -21.68
N LEU A 236 19.54 7.24 -21.37
CA LEU A 236 20.86 7.49 -21.94
C LEU A 236 21.93 6.82 -21.05
N ASP A 237 23.18 6.90 -21.48
CA ASP A 237 24.30 6.37 -20.68
C ASP A 237 24.41 7.08 -19.32
N GLN A 238 24.40 8.43 -19.34
CA GLN A 238 24.54 9.24 -18.12
C GLN A 238 23.23 9.78 -17.55
N PHE A 239 22.17 9.83 -18.37
CA PHE A 239 20.95 10.56 -18.05
C PHE A 239 19.69 9.70 -18.22
N LEU A 240 18.62 10.05 -17.50
CA LEU A 240 17.26 9.60 -17.74
C LEU A 240 16.44 10.76 -18.27
N HIS A 241 15.61 10.54 -19.28
CA HIS A 241 14.55 11.45 -19.68
C HIS A 241 13.22 10.91 -19.17
N TYR A 242 12.47 11.75 -18.48
CA TYR A 242 11.17 11.39 -17.91
C TYR A 242 10.23 12.58 -17.90
N MET A 243 8.95 12.29 -17.76
CA MET A 243 7.90 13.28 -17.57
C MET A 243 7.68 13.46 -16.07
N ALA A 244 7.45 14.68 -15.62
CA ALA A 244 7.00 15.02 -14.27
C ALA A 244 6.74 16.54 -14.21
N ASP A 245 5.86 16.98 -13.32
CA ASP A 245 5.74 18.40 -13.03
C ASP A 245 6.92 18.86 -12.16
N THR A 246 7.69 19.81 -12.67
CA THR A 246 8.86 20.39 -12.00
C THR A 246 8.94 21.89 -12.29
N GLU A 247 9.47 22.64 -11.33
CA GLU A 247 9.61 24.09 -11.39
C GLU A 247 11.00 24.50 -10.85
N PRO A 248 11.49 25.72 -11.10
CA PRO A 248 12.75 26.20 -10.54
C PRO A 248 12.83 25.94 -9.02
N GLY A 249 13.91 25.35 -8.51
CA GLY A 249 14.02 24.91 -7.10
C GLY A 249 13.88 23.39 -6.90
N SER A 250 13.32 22.68 -7.90
CA SER A 250 13.34 21.22 -7.96
C SER A 250 14.74 20.64 -8.23
N SER A 251 15.72 21.45 -8.68
CA SER A 251 17.11 21.03 -8.88
C SER A 251 17.67 20.33 -7.64
N GLY A 252 18.16 19.11 -7.83
CA GLY A 252 18.77 18.30 -6.80
C GLY A 252 17.79 17.34 -6.12
N SER A 253 16.54 17.29 -6.61
CA SER A 253 15.54 16.35 -6.10
C SER A 253 15.88 14.91 -6.47
N PRO A 254 15.73 13.96 -5.54
CA PRO A 254 15.79 12.55 -5.86
C PRO A 254 14.59 12.12 -6.70
N VAL A 255 14.87 11.36 -7.76
CA VAL A 255 13.88 10.68 -8.60
C VAL A 255 13.87 9.21 -8.20
N PHE A 256 12.71 8.70 -7.81
CA PHE A 256 12.50 7.35 -7.30
C PHE A 256 11.75 6.47 -8.31
N ASN A 257 12.02 5.17 -8.32
CA ASN A 257 11.11 4.18 -8.90
C ASN A 257 10.05 3.75 -7.87
N ASP A 258 9.14 2.84 -8.24
CA ASP A 258 8.06 2.38 -7.35
C ASP A 258 8.54 1.58 -6.11
N GLN A 259 9.82 1.18 -6.10
CA GLN A 259 10.45 0.56 -4.95
C GLN A 259 11.08 1.58 -3.99
N TRP A 260 10.94 2.88 -4.26
CA TRP A 260 11.62 3.97 -3.57
C TRP A 260 13.15 3.89 -3.64
N GLU A 261 13.69 3.30 -4.71
CA GLU A 261 15.12 3.38 -5.02
C GLU A 261 15.40 4.67 -5.80
N VAL A 262 16.46 5.40 -5.43
CA VAL A 262 16.87 6.59 -6.20
C VAL A 262 17.46 6.16 -7.55
N VAL A 263 16.77 6.52 -8.63
CA VAL A 263 17.16 6.18 -10.00
C VAL A 263 17.93 7.31 -10.66
N ALA A 264 17.57 8.57 -10.36
CA ALA A 264 18.25 9.75 -10.86
C ALA A 264 18.24 10.92 -9.88
N LEU A 265 19.13 11.89 -10.14
CA LEU A 265 19.13 13.23 -9.54
C LEU A 265 18.56 14.21 -10.57
N HIS A 266 17.40 14.84 -10.29
CA HIS A 266 16.80 15.82 -11.20
C HIS A 266 17.70 17.04 -11.34
N HIS A 267 17.95 17.52 -12.57
CA HIS A 267 18.78 18.70 -12.82
C HIS A 267 18.26 19.68 -13.88
N ALA A 268 17.40 19.24 -14.79
CA ALA A 268 16.90 20.10 -15.86
C ALA A 268 15.47 19.73 -16.32
N SER A 269 14.75 20.74 -16.81
CA SER A 269 13.47 20.63 -17.50
C SER A 269 13.56 21.34 -18.84
N VAL A 270 13.31 20.63 -19.93
CA VAL A 270 13.48 21.13 -21.30
C VAL A 270 12.13 21.25 -21.98
N PRO A 271 11.74 22.43 -22.50
CA PRO A 271 10.51 22.57 -23.27
C PRO A 271 10.63 21.85 -24.62
N VAL A 272 9.55 21.18 -25.03
CA VAL A 272 9.46 20.48 -26.32
C VAL A 272 8.22 20.94 -27.09
N ALA A 273 8.34 21.08 -28.42
CA ALA A 273 7.21 21.44 -29.28
C ALA A 273 6.31 20.21 -29.48
N GLY A 274 5.03 20.32 -29.11
CA GLY A 274 4.10 19.18 -29.09
C GLY A 274 3.44 18.90 -30.44
N ASP A 275 3.26 17.62 -30.76
CA ASP A 275 2.17 17.15 -31.59
C ASP A 275 1.50 15.95 -30.88
N ARG A 276 0.32 16.21 -30.31
CA ARG A 276 -0.70 15.24 -29.84
C ARG A 276 -0.25 14.11 -28.88
N GLY A 277 -0.17 14.43 -27.59
CA GLY A 277 -0.25 13.47 -26.48
C GLY A 277 0.86 13.64 -25.46
N PHE A 278 0.51 14.14 -24.27
CA PHE A 278 1.32 14.25 -23.04
C PHE A 278 2.62 15.10 -23.09
N GLY A 279 2.61 16.24 -22.36
CA GLY A 279 3.79 16.98 -21.88
C GLY A 279 4.36 18.11 -22.76
N MET A 280 4.35 19.36 -22.27
CA MET A 280 5.10 20.48 -22.87
C MET A 280 6.60 20.48 -22.50
N PHE A 281 7.01 19.60 -21.58
CA PHE A 281 8.36 19.55 -21.03
C PHE A 281 8.85 18.10 -20.89
N VAL A 282 10.15 17.91 -21.09
CA VAL A 282 10.88 16.67 -20.79
C VAL A 282 11.89 16.98 -19.70
N ASN A 283 11.84 16.24 -18.60
CA ASN A 283 12.84 16.35 -17.54
C ASN A 283 14.05 15.48 -17.83
N GLU A 284 15.21 15.93 -17.38
CA GLU A 284 16.44 15.18 -17.39
C GLU A 284 16.98 15.01 -15.97
N GLY A 285 17.36 13.78 -15.64
CA GLY A 285 18.01 13.43 -14.38
C GLY A 285 19.31 12.69 -14.60
N ILE A 286 20.31 12.95 -13.77
CA ILE A 286 21.60 12.24 -13.81
C ILE A 286 21.42 10.86 -13.16
N ARG A 287 21.81 9.79 -13.84
CA ARG A 287 21.68 8.43 -13.32
C ARG A 287 22.52 8.24 -12.07
N ILE A 288 21.89 7.82 -10.97
CA ILE A 288 22.58 7.58 -9.69
C ILE A 288 23.71 6.55 -9.84
N SER A 289 23.56 5.57 -10.73
CA SER A 289 24.62 4.59 -11.00
C SER A 289 25.93 5.23 -11.48
N ARG A 290 25.86 6.35 -12.21
CA ARG A 290 27.04 7.08 -12.71
C ARG A 290 27.66 7.95 -11.64
N ILE A 291 26.85 8.54 -10.75
CA ILE A 291 27.34 9.26 -9.57
C ILE A 291 28.06 8.28 -8.63
N CYS A 292 27.47 7.11 -8.34
CA CYS A 292 28.09 6.08 -7.51
C CYS A 292 29.47 5.67 -8.02
N ARG A 293 29.58 5.39 -9.33
CA ARG A 293 30.86 5.02 -9.96
C ARG A 293 31.91 6.11 -9.79
N PHE A 294 31.55 7.36 -10.08
CA PHE A 294 32.44 8.50 -9.91
C PHE A 294 32.94 8.62 -8.47
N VAL A 295 32.05 8.51 -7.48
CA VAL A 295 32.41 8.61 -6.05
C VAL A 295 33.34 7.47 -5.62
N ARG A 296 33.16 6.27 -6.16
CA ARG A 296 34.06 5.13 -5.90
C ARG A 296 35.45 5.37 -6.46
N GLU A 297 35.55 5.95 -7.65
CA GLU A 297 36.82 6.21 -8.35
C GLU A 297 37.51 7.50 -7.88
N ALA A 298 36.79 8.41 -7.21
CA ALA A 298 37.32 9.69 -6.78
C ALA A 298 38.55 9.54 -5.84
N PRO A 299 39.65 10.26 -6.07
CA PRO A 299 40.76 10.27 -5.12
C PRO A 299 40.38 11.10 -3.89
N LEU A 300 40.11 10.42 -2.76
CA LEU A 300 39.71 11.05 -1.50
C LEU A 300 40.73 10.77 -0.39
N PRO A 301 41.02 11.76 0.49
CA PRO A 301 41.75 11.52 1.73
C PRO A 301 41.08 10.42 2.57
N PRO A 302 41.83 9.64 3.38
CA PRO A 302 41.28 8.49 4.10
C PRO A 302 40.03 8.79 4.95
N ALA A 303 40.01 9.94 5.63
CA ALA A 303 38.86 10.35 6.44
C ALA A 303 37.61 10.63 5.58
N GLN A 304 37.78 11.26 4.42
CA GLN A 304 36.68 11.53 3.49
C GLN A 304 36.24 10.25 2.77
N ARG A 305 37.19 9.38 2.38
CA ARG A 305 36.91 8.05 1.83
C ARG A 305 36.02 7.24 2.77
N ALA A 306 36.32 7.22 4.07
CA ALA A 306 35.48 6.53 5.06
C ALA A 306 34.03 7.06 5.14
N LEU A 307 33.80 8.35 4.85
CA LEU A 307 32.46 8.92 4.76
C LEU A 307 31.78 8.56 3.44
N ALA A 308 32.51 8.60 2.32
CA ALA A 308 31.99 8.19 1.01
C ALA A 308 31.61 6.70 0.98
N ASP A 309 32.37 5.83 1.66
CA ASP A 309 32.11 4.40 1.68
C ASP A 309 30.80 4.05 2.40
N GLN A 310 30.28 4.93 3.26
CA GLN A 310 28.96 4.78 3.89
C GLN A 310 27.81 4.79 2.88
N LEU A 311 28.03 5.33 1.68
CA LEU A 311 27.06 5.27 0.58
C LEU A 311 26.83 3.84 0.09
N PHE A 312 27.78 2.93 0.33
CA PHE A 312 27.81 1.58 -0.25
C PHE A 312 27.73 0.45 0.79
N VAL A 313 27.60 0.75 2.09
CA VAL A 313 27.55 -0.28 3.14
C VAL A 313 26.26 -1.11 3.01
N PRO A 314 26.34 -2.46 2.90
CA PRO A 314 25.17 -3.32 2.92
C PRO A 314 24.59 -3.38 4.34
N GLY A 315 23.65 -2.51 4.67
CA GLY A 315 22.87 -2.61 5.90
C GLY A 315 21.51 -3.26 5.62
N ARG A 316 21.05 -4.20 6.45
CA ARG A 316 19.60 -4.48 6.58
C ARG A 316 18.91 -3.18 6.97
N THR A 317 18.08 -2.60 6.12
CA THR A 317 17.12 -1.60 6.58
C THR A 317 16.01 -2.34 7.31
N GLY A 318 16.13 -2.46 8.62
CA GLY A 318 14.94 -2.18 9.42
C GLY A 318 14.62 -0.72 9.14
N GLN A 319 13.51 -0.45 8.43
CA GLN A 319 12.89 0.87 8.53
C GLN A 319 12.66 1.07 10.03
N ALA A 320 13.38 2.02 10.64
CA ALA A 320 13.16 2.31 12.04
C ALA A 320 11.67 2.64 12.19
N ALA A 321 11.00 1.90 13.09
CA ALA A 321 9.68 2.28 13.57
C ALA A 321 9.74 3.77 13.97
N PRO A 322 8.65 4.54 13.76
CA PRO A 322 8.62 5.93 14.20
C PRO A 322 9.10 5.99 15.66
N ALA A 323 10.08 6.86 15.92
CA ALA A 323 10.52 7.11 17.28
C ALA A 323 9.28 7.51 18.08
N SER A 324 8.97 6.72 19.11
CA SER A 324 7.96 7.07 20.10
C SER A 324 8.28 8.47 20.63
N PHE A 325 7.31 9.37 20.56
CA PHE A 325 7.42 10.70 21.14
C PHE A 325 7.81 10.58 22.62
N PRO A 326 8.80 11.35 23.11
CA PRO A 326 9.01 11.45 24.54
C PRO A 326 7.77 12.11 25.16
N PRO A 327 7.31 11.65 26.34
CA PRO A 327 6.27 12.36 27.07
C PRO A 327 6.80 13.76 27.39
N ALA A 328 6.01 14.78 27.09
CA ALA A 328 6.31 16.14 27.51
C ALA A 328 6.15 16.22 29.03
N ASP A 329 7.26 16.06 29.75
CA ASP A 329 7.33 16.39 31.16
C ASP A 329 7.24 17.91 31.36
N GLY A 330 6.21 18.34 32.07
CA GLY A 330 6.39 19.22 33.22
C GLY A 330 6.25 20.74 33.04
N ALA A 331 5.06 21.21 33.44
CA ALA A 331 4.75 22.48 34.12
C ALA A 331 4.68 23.80 33.31
N ALA A 332 3.46 24.34 33.21
CA ALA A 332 3.02 25.37 34.16
C ALA A 332 1.51 25.65 34.03
N SER A 333 0.85 25.67 35.19
CA SER A 333 -0.50 26.18 35.38
C SER A 333 -0.62 27.63 34.88
N SER A 334 -1.57 27.89 33.98
CA SER A 334 -2.17 29.22 33.89
C SER A 334 -3.65 29.08 33.57
N ALA A 335 -4.44 29.71 34.43
CA ALA A 335 -5.89 29.68 34.45
C ALA A 335 -6.51 30.15 33.13
N VAL A 336 -7.63 29.53 32.80
CA VAL A 336 -8.57 29.97 31.77
C VAL A 336 -9.13 31.36 32.15
N PRO A 337 -9.00 32.40 31.31
CA PRO A 337 -9.95 33.50 31.34
C PRO A 337 -11.12 33.14 30.44
N ALA A 338 -12.33 33.28 30.98
CA ALA A 338 -13.60 33.12 30.27
C ALA A 338 -13.67 34.03 29.03
N PRO A 339 -14.30 33.60 27.92
CA PRO A 339 -14.62 34.49 26.82
C PRO A 339 -15.68 35.50 27.25
N VAL A 340 -15.29 36.76 27.13
CA VAL A 340 -16.11 37.98 27.18
C VAL A 340 -17.30 37.92 26.22
N SER A 341 -18.48 38.26 26.73
CA SER A 341 -19.72 38.41 25.98
C SER A 341 -19.71 39.67 25.10
N PHE A 342 -20.13 39.54 23.84
CA PHE A 342 -20.63 40.67 23.05
C PHE A 342 -22.14 40.53 22.87
N THR A 343 -22.86 41.49 23.43
CA THR A 343 -24.28 41.75 23.20
C THR A 343 -24.45 42.58 21.94
N ALA A 344 -25.28 42.13 20.99
CA ALA A 344 -25.90 42.99 19.99
C ALA A 344 -27.42 42.82 20.09
N ALA A 345 -28.08 43.84 20.63
CA ALA A 345 -29.52 43.99 20.66
C ALA A 345 -29.99 44.74 19.41
N GLY A 346 -31.10 44.29 18.81
CA GLY A 346 -31.92 45.13 17.93
C GLY A 346 -32.40 44.45 16.62
N SER A 347 -33.54 43.79 16.67
CA SER A 347 -34.56 43.80 15.57
C SER A 347 -35.67 44.80 15.97
N PRO A 348 -36.60 45.31 15.10
CA PRO A 348 -37.18 44.75 13.84
C PRO A 348 -37.46 45.87 12.76
N PRO A 349 -38.35 45.76 11.71
CA PRO A 349 -39.31 44.71 11.31
C PRO A 349 -39.38 44.30 9.80
N ALA A 350 -40.24 43.30 9.55
CA ALA A 350 -40.58 42.58 8.30
C ALA A 350 -41.33 43.44 7.23
N ARG A 351 -41.58 43.08 5.94
CA ARG A 351 -41.80 41.83 5.17
C ARG A 351 -41.45 42.04 3.67
N ASP A 352 -41.56 40.97 2.88
CA ASP A 352 -41.63 40.85 1.40
C ASP A 352 -40.32 40.74 0.62
N GLY A 353 -40.05 39.54 0.07
CA GLY A 353 -38.86 39.24 -0.74
C GLY A 353 -38.54 37.74 -0.83
N GLU A 354 -39.55 36.92 -1.07
CA GLU A 354 -39.43 35.49 -1.38
C GLU A 354 -38.72 35.30 -2.74
N ILE A 355 -37.75 34.38 -2.84
CA ILE A 355 -37.31 33.82 -4.12
C ILE A 355 -37.60 32.32 -4.07
N THR A 356 -38.69 31.96 -4.74
CA THR A 356 -39.11 30.58 -4.99
C THR A 356 -38.63 30.16 -6.37
N ILE A 357 -37.89 29.04 -6.44
CA ILE A 357 -37.52 28.39 -7.70
C ILE A 357 -38.33 27.10 -7.79
N SER A 358 -39.34 27.09 -8.66
CA SER A 358 -40.11 25.91 -9.06
C SER A 358 -39.62 25.42 -10.42
N VAL A 359 -39.21 24.16 -10.51
CA VAL A 359 -39.08 23.43 -11.78
C VAL A 359 -39.86 22.11 -11.64
N PRO A 360 -40.76 21.78 -12.58
CA PRO A 360 -41.76 20.73 -12.43
C PRO A 360 -41.16 19.34 -12.71
N LEU A 361 -41.37 18.41 -11.79
CA LEU A 361 -41.28 16.98 -12.08
C LEU A 361 -42.64 16.35 -11.75
N GLU A 362 -43.30 15.90 -12.81
CA GLU A 362 -44.59 15.23 -12.76
C GLU A 362 -44.39 13.82 -12.17
N VAL A 363 -44.91 13.60 -10.97
CA VAL A 363 -44.95 12.30 -10.31
C VAL A 363 -46.31 11.67 -10.59
N THR A 364 -46.33 10.66 -11.45
CA THR A 364 -47.53 9.85 -11.68
C THR A 364 -47.46 8.62 -10.75
N VAL A 365 -48.13 8.69 -9.61
CA VAL A 365 -48.47 7.51 -8.80
C VAL A 365 -49.82 6.99 -9.29
N ARG A 366 -49.86 5.76 -9.81
CA ARG A 366 -51.10 4.97 -9.94
C ARG A 366 -51.11 3.92 -8.83
N LEU A 367 -52.00 4.12 -7.87
CA LEU A 367 -52.49 3.10 -6.94
C LEU A 367 -53.96 2.85 -7.33
N ASP A 368 -54.27 1.58 -7.58
CA ASP A 368 -55.59 0.93 -7.70
C ASP A 368 -55.50 -0.09 -8.86
N GLY A 369 -55.66 -1.40 -8.69
CA GLY A 369 -55.98 -2.24 -7.55
C GLY A 369 -56.06 -3.69 -8.04
N THR A 370 -56.10 -4.62 -7.08
CA THR A 370 -56.35 -6.07 -7.21
C THR A 370 -55.33 -6.92 -7.97
N ALA A 371 -54.77 -7.89 -7.23
CA ALA A 371 -53.82 -8.90 -7.67
C ALA A 371 -54.28 -9.67 -8.92
N PRO A 372 -53.29 -10.12 -9.69
CA PRO A 372 -53.12 -11.53 -9.90
C PRO A 372 -51.81 -11.97 -9.26
N ALA A 373 -51.86 -13.09 -8.54
CA ALA A 373 -50.69 -13.86 -8.17
C ALA A 373 -49.86 -14.15 -9.42
N THR A 374 -48.58 -13.82 -9.38
CA THR A 374 -47.56 -14.48 -10.21
C THR A 374 -46.31 -14.61 -9.38
N ASP A 375 -46.06 -15.87 -9.02
CA ASP A 375 -44.83 -16.37 -8.44
C ASP A 375 -43.59 -15.85 -9.17
N GLY A 376 -42.58 -15.53 -8.38
CA GLY A 376 -41.26 -15.09 -8.81
C GLY A 376 -40.26 -15.26 -7.69
N GLU A 377 -40.32 -16.40 -6.99
CA GLU A 377 -39.27 -16.87 -6.09
C GLU A 377 -37.97 -17.06 -6.88
N GLY A 378 -37.04 -16.11 -6.74
CA GLY A 378 -35.62 -16.43 -6.72
C GLY A 378 -35.21 -16.68 -5.27
N ALA A 379 -35.70 -17.76 -4.67
CA ALA A 379 -35.46 -18.09 -3.26
C ALA A 379 -34.26 -19.03 -3.15
N ILE A 380 -33.36 -18.74 -2.19
CA ILE A 380 -32.42 -19.74 -1.68
C ILE A 380 -33.24 -20.97 -1.29
N ASP A 381 -32.82 -22.15 -1.75
CA ASP A 381 -33.53 -23.39 -1.46
C ASP A 381 -33.67 -23.57 0.05
N SER A 382 -34.92 -23.62 0.52
CA SER A 382 -35.25 -23.80 1.93
C SER A 382 -35.01 -25.22 2.43
N ASP A 383 -34.79 -26.18 1.51
CA ASP A 383 -34.37 -27.54 1.84
C ASP A 383 -32.84 -27.62 1.97
N TYR A 384 -32.36 -27.91 3.18
CA TYR A 384 -30.93 -28.05 3.48
C TYR A 384 -30.43 -29.50 3.38
N ALA A 385 -31.30 -30.48 3.08
CA ALA A 385 -30.92 -31.89 3.04
C ALA A 385 -29.88 -32.21 1.96
N GLY A 386 -29.86 -31.46 0.86
CA GLY A 386 -28.90 -31.63 -0.25
C GLY A 386 -27.52 -31.00 -0.01
N ARG A 387 -27.33 -30.26 1.09
CA ARG A 387 -26.09 -29.54 1.39
C ARG A 387 -25.09 -30.45 2.09
N GLY A 388 -24.04 -30.85 1.38
CA GLY A 388 -23.01 -31.78 1.86
C GLY A 388 -22.11 -31.23 2.98
N GLY A 389 -22.00 -29.90 3.09
CA GLY A 389 -21.08 -29.24 4.01
C GLY A 389 -19.63 -29.23 3.50
N TYR A 390 -18.72 -28.94 4.42
CA TYR A 390 -17.30 -29.16 4.27
C TYR A 390 -16.96 -30.65 4.25
N ASP A 391 -16.17 -31.07 3.26
CA ASP A 391 -15.63 -32.43 3.14
C ASP A 391 -14.21 -32.50 3.75
N PRO A 392 -14.03 -33.24 4.86
CA PRO A 392 -12.71 -33.40 5.49
C PRO A 392 -11.75 -34.26 4.65
N GLY A 393 -12.23 -34.98 3.64
CA GLY A 393 -11.43 -35.78 2.71
C GLY A 393 -11.03 -35.03 1.43
N PHE A 394 -11.46 -33.78 1.25
CA PHE A 394 -11.36 -33.05 -0.01
C PHE A 394 -9.93 -32.94 -0.57
N LEU A 395 -8.94 -32.72 0.30
CA LEU A 395 -7.52 -32.57 -0.08
C LEU A 395 -6.79 -33.91 -0.25
N ALA A 396 -7.50 -35.05 -0.29
CA ALA A 396 -6.94 -36.40 -0.20
C ALA A 396 -6.03 -36.64 1.03
N HIS A 397 -6.06 -35.71 1.99
CA HIS A 397 -5.47 -35.77 3.31
C HIS A 397 -6.58 -35.44 4.30
N PRO A 398 -6.90 -36.31 5.27
CA PRO A 398 -7.96 -36.03 6.24
C PRO A 398 -7.66 -34.76 7.05
N LEU A 399 -8.48 -33.73 6.88
CA LEU A 399 -8.42 -32.48 7.63
C LEU A 399 -9.79 -32.20 8.25
N PRO A 400 -10.03 -32.58 9.53
CA PRO A 400 -11.34 -32.49 10.16
C PRO A 400 -11.73 -31.05 10.48
N LEU A 401 -13.02 -30.81 10.77
CA LEU A 401 -13.47 -29.53 11.32
C LEU A 401 -12.76 -29.21 12.65
N PRO A 402 -12.52 -27.91 12.96
CA PRO A 402 -12.09 -27.49 14.29
C PRO A 402 -13.02 -28.01 15.39
N VAL A 403 -12.46 -28.43 16.52
CA VAL A 403 -13.23 -29.01 17.63
C VAL A 403 -13.34 -27.97 18.76
N PRO A 404 -14.54 -27.45 19.10
CA PRO A 404 -14.67 -26.53 20.23
C PRO A 404 -14.20 -27.16 21.55
N SER A 405 -13.54 -26.39 22.41
CA SER A 405 -13.27 -26.80 23.79
C SER A 405 -14.56 -27.22 24.52
N PRO A 406 -14.49 -27.99 25.62
CA PRO A 406 -15.68 -28.37 26.38
C PRO A 406 -16.57 -27.18 26.78
N GLU A 407 -15.96 -26.05 27.12
CA GLU A 407 -16.66 -24.81 27.47
C GLU A 407 -17.37 -24.21 26.26
N LEU A 408 -16.72 -24.16 25.10
CA LEU A 408 -17.31 -23.66 23.86
C LEU A 408 -18.37 -24.60 23.30
N ALA A 409 -18.20 -25.91 23.44
CA ALA A 409 -19.16 -26.92 22.98
C ALA A 409 -20.54 -26.73 23.63
N ALA A 410 -20.60 -26.25 24.87
CA ALA A 410 -21.85 -25.95 25.57
C ALA A 410 -22.67 -24.81 24.94
N VAL A 411 -22.03 -23.93 24.17
CA VAL A 411 -22.63 -22.75 23.51
C VAL A 411 -22.55 -22.81 21.98
N ALA A 412 -21.86 -23.79 21.42
CA ALA A 412 -21.79 -24.05 19.99
C ALA A 412 -23.14 -24.57 19.45
N SER A 413 -23.48 -24.23 18.21
CA SER A 413 -24.53 -24.90 17.45
C SER A 413 -24.06 -26.28 16.98
N THR A 414 -24.99 -27.08 16.48
CA THR A 414 -24.61 -28.17 15.57
C THR A 414 -24.00 -27.60 14.29
N GLU A 415 -23.29 -28.44 13.54
CA GLU A 415 -22.80 -28.10 12.21
C GLU A 415 -23.95 -27.68 11.28
N LEU A 416 -23.87 -26.47 10.72
CA LEU A 416 -24.74 -26.00 9.66
C LEU A 416 -24.05 -26.27 8.32
N ARG A 417 -24.57 -27.24 7.57
CA ARG A 417 -24.04 -27.62 6.27
C ARG A 417 -24.62 -26.76 5.15
N TYR A 418 -23.76 -26.27 4.28
CA TYR A 418 -24.08 -25.58 3.03
C TYR A 418 -23.41 -26.31 1.85
N HIS A 419 -23.59 -25.84 0.63
CA HIS A 419 -22.84 -26.39 -0.50
C HIS A 419 -21.36 -26.04 -0.34
N HIS A 420 -20.52 -27.06 -0.18
CA HIS A 420 -19.05 -26.96 -0.13
C HIS A 420 -18.46 -26.27 1.10
N PHE A 421 -19.29 -25.83 2.05
CA PHE A 421 -18.82 -25.26 3.31
C PHE A 421 -19.74 -25.57 4.49
N SER A 422 -19.18 -25.50 5.69
CA SER A 422 -19.89 -25.69 6.96
C SER A 422 -19.64 -24.52 7.92
N ILE A 423 -20.61 -24.24 8.77
CA ILE A 423 -20.53 -23.20 9.81
C ILE A 423 -20.89 -23.79 11.17
N VAL A 424 -20.15 -23.41 12.21
CA VAL A 424 -20.54 -23.64 13.61
C VAL A 424 -20.70 -22.30 14.31
N MET A 425 -21.88 -22.04 14.87
CA MET A 425 -22.23 -20.77 15.50
C MET A 425 -21.97 -20.78 17.00
N HIS A 426 -21.53 -19.65 17.55
CA HIS A 426 -21.63 -19.37 18.97
C HIS A 426 -23.01 -18.81 19.28
N ARG A 427 -23.93 -19.65 19.81
CA ARG A 427 -25.36 -19.31 19.97
C ARG A 427 -25.61 -18.02 20.77
N ARG A 428 -24.82 -17.76 21.82
CA ARG A 428 -24.95 -16.53 22.64
C ARG A 428 -24.35 -15.28 21.98
N ARG A 429 -23.17 -15.39 21.35
CA ARG A 429 -22.53 -14.28 20.63
C ARG A 429 -23.25 -13.95 19.33
N ARG A 430 -24.08 -14.88 18.83
CA ARG A 430 -24.87 -14.78 17.60
C ARG A 430 -24.01 -14.68 16.33
N LEU A 431 -22.75 -15.10 16.43
CA LEU A 431 -21.72 -15.06 15.39
C LEU A 431 -21.11 -16.45 15.23
N ALA A 432 -20.47 -16.73 14.09
CA ALA A 432 -19.75 -17.98 13.89
C ALA A 432 -18.59 -18.13 14.89
N LEU A 433 -18.39 -19.34 15.41
CA LEU A 433 -17.10 -19.74 15.99
C LEU A 433 -16.07 -19.89 14.89
N PHE A 434 -16.46 -20.57 13.81
CA PHE A 434 -15.67 -20.76 12.61
C PHE A 434 -16.55 -21.18 11.42
N THR A 435 -15.99 -21.01 10.23
CA THR A 435 -16.43 -21.60 8.98
C THR A 435 -15.34 -22.50 8.42
N ALA A 436 -15.71 -23.46 7.57
CA ALA A 436 -14.78 -24.31 6.83
C ALA A 436 -15.31 -24.47 5.40
N CYS A 437 -14.52 -24.14 4.39
CA CYS A 437 -14.91 -24.13 2.98
C CYS A 437 -13.92 -24.91 2.12
N ASN A 438 -14.42 -25.77 1.24
CA ASN A 438 -13.63 -26.38 0.18
C ASN A 438 -13.75 -25.54 -1.09
N ILE A 439 -12.62 -25.30 -1.76
CA ILE A 439 -12.51 -24.58 -3.03
C ILE A 439 -11.92 -25.55 -4.04
N ASP A 440 -12.71 -25.88 -5.08
CA ASP A 440 -12.24 -26.65 -6.23
C ASP A 440 -11.97 -25.72 -7.40
N GLY A 441 -10.69 -25.38 -7.60
CA GLY A 441 -10.26 -24.53 -8.71
C GLY A 441 -10.61 -25.11 -10.08
N LYS A 442 -10.53 -26.44 -10.24
CA LYS A 442 -10.80 -27.14 -11.50
C LYS A 442 -12.26 -27.07 -11.91
N LEU A 443 -13.16 -27.04 -10.93
CA LEU A 443 -14.60 -26.94 -11.14
C LEU A 443 -15.14 -25.53 -10.89
N ALA A 444 -14.26 -24.54 -10.68
CA ALA A 444 -14.62 -23.17 -10.35
C ALA A 444 -15.50 -22.55 -11.45
N ARG A 445 -16.52 -21.81 -11.01
CA ARG A 445 -17.40 -21.04 -11.89
C ARG A 445 -17.56 -19.63 -11.34
N ARG A 446 -17.88 -18.70 -12.23
CA ARG A 446 -18.01 -17.27 -11.90
C ARG A 446 -19.46 -16.80 -12.12
N PRO A 447 -20.41 -17.19 -11.26
CA PRO A 447 -21.79 -16.74 -11.38
C PRO A 447 -21.85 -15.21 -11.29
N ARG A 448 -22.68 -14.60 -12.17
CA ARG A 448 -22.87 -13.16 -12.21
C ARG A 448 -23.39 -12.66 -10.87
N ARG A 449 -22.90 -11.49 -10.44
CA ARG A 449 -23.40 -10.87 -9.21
C ARG A 449 -24.81 -10.32 -9.46
N GLU A 450 -25.75 -10.76 -8.64
CA GLU A 450 -27.11 -10.22 -8.56
C GLU A 450 -27.21 -9.29 -7.33
N SER A 451 -28.37 -8.67 -7.10
CA SER A 451 -28.59 -7.87 -5.90
C SER A 451 -28.44 -8.72 -4.63
N ASP A 452 -27.52 -8.35 -3.75
CA ASP A 452 -27.24 -9.08 -2.51
C ASP A 452 -28.51 -9.19 -1.65
N ARG A 453 -28.93 -10.43 -1.34
CA ARG A 453 -30.11 -10.70 -0.51
C ARG A 453 -29.71 -11.58 0.68
N TRP A 454 -29.63 -10.95 1.85
CA TRP A 454 -29.28 -11.63 3.09
C TRP A 454 -30.49 -12.27 3.76
N ILE A 455 -30.34 -13.52 4.22
CA ILE A 455 -31.41 -14.27 4.88
C ILE A 455 -30.96 -14.88 6.21
N PHE A 456 -31.92 -15.07 7.12
CA PHE A 456 -31.70 -15.86 8.32
C PHE A 456 -31.67 -17.35 7.97
N ASP A 457 -30.81 -18.12 8.65
CA ASP A 457 -30.86 -19.56 8.56
C ASP A 457 -31.98 -20.11 9.47
N PRO A 458 -33.01 -20.78 8.93
CA PRO A 458 -34.15 -21.26 9.69
C PRO A 458 -33.81 -22.43 10.63
N ARG A 459 -32.62 -23.04 10.49
CA ARG A 459 -32.16 -24.12 11.39
C ARG A 459 -31.71 -23.59 12.75
N LEU A 460 -31.51 -22.27 12.88
CA LEU A 460 -31.22 -21.61 14.15
C LEU A 460 -32.34 -20.64 14.53
N PRO A 461 -32.65 -20.50 15.84
CA PRO A 461 -33.49 -19.41 16.31
C PRO A 461 -32.94 -18.04 15.86
N VAL A 462 -33.83 -17.09 15.57
CA VAL A 462 -33.45 -15.72 15.18
C VAL A 462 -32.58 -15.05 16.26
N GLY A 463 -32.80 -15.39 17.54
CA GLY A 463 -32.00 -14.91 18.67
C GLY A 463 -30.59 -15.50 18.78
N GLU A 464 -30.22 -16.47 17.95
CA GLU A 464 -28.91 -17.14 17.98
C GLU A 464 -28.02 -16.77 16.77
N GLN A 465 -28.44 -15.79 15.98
CA GLN A 465 -27.71 -15.27 14.81
C GLN A 465 -27.90 -13.74 14.70
N THR A 466 -26.94 -13.06 14.09
CA THR A 466 -27.07 -11.63 13.77
C THR A 466 -28.08 -11.42 12.65
N GLY A 467 -28.51 -10.17 12.51
CA GLY A 467 -29.43 -9.78 11.46
C GLY A 467 -29.30 -8.31 11.14
N GLU A 468 -30.13 -7.86 10.22
CA GLU A 468 -30.08 -6.54 9.61
C GLU A 468 -30.01 -5.35 10.59
N ALA A 469 -30.59 -5.49 11.78
CA ALA A 469 -30.59 -4.46 12.81
C ALA A 469 -29.18 -3.99 13.23
N VAL A 470 -28.18 -4.89 13.18
CA VAL A 470 -26.79 -4.55 13.53
C VAL A 470 -26.15 -3.64 12.48
N TYR A 471 -26.48 -3.82 11.20
CA TYR A 471 -25.80 -3.19 10.06
C TYR A 471 -26.46 -1.90 9.57
N ARG A 472 -27.68 -1.61 10.03
CA ARG A 472 -28.44 -0.44 9.56
C ARG A 472 -27.81 0.88 10.02
N ASP A 473 -27.68 1.85 9.13
CA ASP A 473 -27.27 3.23 9.42
C ASP A 473 -25.95 3.32 10.22
N ASN A 474 -24.93 2.55 9.81
CA ASN A 474 -23.58 2.62 10.36
C ASN A 474 -22.56 2.06 9.36
N ASP A 475 -21.28 2.17 9.70
CA ASP A 475 -20.16 1.74 8.86
C ASP A 475 -19.82 0.25 9.00
N LEU A 476 -20.67 -0.58 9.61
CA LEU A 476 -20.45 -2.04 9.64
C LEU A 476 -21.10 -2.70 8.42
N ASP A 477 -20.27 -3.39 7.65
CA ASP A 477 -20.68 -4.29 6.60
C ASP A 477 -21.05 -5.67 7.15
N ARG A 478 -21.86 -6.39 6.36
CA ARG A 478 -22.11 -7.83 6.50
C ARG A 478 -20.88 -8.58 5.98
N GLY A 479 -19.80 -8.55 6.75
CA GLY A 479 -18.52 -9.15 6.38
C GLY A 479 -18.66 -10.66 6.24
N HIS A 480 -18.35 -11.18 5.04
CA HIS A 480 -18.41 -12.61 4.76
C HIS A 480 -17.25 -13.35 5.45
N LEU A 481 -17.54 -14.51 6.05
CA LEU A 481 -16.51 -15.43 6.54
C LEU A 481 -16.11 -16.46 5.48
N VAL A 482 -17.08 -16.98 4.74
CA VAL A 482 -16.89 -17.70 3.46
C VAL A 482 -17.25 -16.74 2.33
N ARG A 483 -16.33 -16.46 1.41
CA ARG A 483 -16.60 -15.50 0.34
C ARG A 483 -17.55 -16.12 -0.67
N ARG A 484 -18.28 -15.25 -1.35
CA ARG A 484 -19.28 -15.62 -2.36
C ARG A 484 -18.78 -16.59 -3.45
N LEU A 485 -17.54 -16.41 -3.91
CA LEU A 485 -16.98 -17.21 -5.00
C LEU A 485 -16.23 -18.46 -4.53
N ASP A 486 -15.84 -18.54 -3.24
CA ASP A 486 -15.07 -19.67 -2.72
C ASP A 486 -15.78 -21.03 -2.91
N PRO A 487 -17.09 -21.17 -2.61
CA PRO A 487 -17.79 -22.43 -2.82
C PRO A 487 -18.42 -22.53 -4.21
N ALA A 488 -18.24 -21.55 -5.10
CA ALA A 488 -18.95 -21.46 -6.37
C ALA A 488 -18.34 -22.36 -7.46
N TRP A 489 -18.31 -23.67 -7.21
CA TRP A 489 -17.77 -24.68 -8.12
C TRP A 489 -18.75 -25.84 -8.33
N GLY A 490 -18.60 -26.56 -9.45
CA GLY A 490 -19.46 -27.70 -9.76
C GLY A 490 -19.58 -28.04 -11.24
N THR A 491 -20.35 -29.08 -11.54
CA THR A 491 -20.54 -29.55 -12.93
C THR A 491 -21.53 -28.70 -13.73
N SER A 492 -22.25 -27.78 -13.08
CA SER A 492 -23.19 -26.85 -13.71
C SER A 492 -23.20 -25.47 -13.05
N ASP A 493 -23.60 -24.45 -13.80
CA ASP A 493 -23.78 -23.09 -13.28
C ASP A 493 -24.88 -23.01 -12.21
N VAL A 494 -25.87 -23.91 -12.27
CA VAL A 494 -26.94 -24.02 -11.27
C VAL A 494 -26.38 -24.43 -9.92
N GLN A 495 -25.49 -25.43 -9.89
CA GLN A 495 -24.83 -25.87 -8.67
C GLN A 495 -23.95 -24.77 -8.07
N ALA A 496 -23.10 -24.14 -8.91
CA ALA A 496 -22.24 -23.06 -8.46
C ALA A 496 -23.02 -21.83 -7.97
N ARG A 497 -24.16 -21.51 -8.61
CA ARG A 497 -25.07 -20.45 -8.16
C ARG A 497 -25.71 -20.80 -6.82
N ALA A 498 -26.18 -22.03 -6.63
CA ALA A 498 -26.74 -22.45 -5.34
C ALA A 498 -25.72 -22.33 -4.19
N ALA A 499 -24.46 -22.68 -4.44
CA ALA A 499 -23.38 -22.53 -3.47
C ALA A 499 -23.00 -21.08 -3.19
N ASN A 500 -22.97 -20.24 -4.22
CA ASN A 500 -22.83 -18.80 -4.11
C ASN A 500 -23.95 -18.19 -3.26
N ASP A 501 -25.19 -18.59 -3.50
CA ASP A 501 -26.36 -18.03 -2.82
C ASP A 501 -26.38 -18.42 -1.33
N ASP A 502 -25.87 -19.61 -0.98
CA ASP A 502 -25.68 -20.04 0.41
C ASP A 502 -24.78 -19.11 1.23
N THR A 503 -23.86 -18.36 0.60
CA THR A 503 -22.95 -17.44 1.31
C THR A 503 -23.65 -16.22 1.91
N PHE A 504 -24.88 -15.91 1.48
CA PHE A 504 -25.66 -14.76 1.94
C PHE A 504 -26.57 -15.06 3.15
N HIS A 505 -26.28 -16.14 3.90
CA HIS A 505 -26.92 -16.33 5.20
C HIS A 505 -26.25 -15.46 6.27
N PHE A 506 -27.02 -14.87 7.19
CA PHE A 506 -26.46 -14.10 8.30
C PHE A 506 -25.54 -14.93 9.22
N THR A 507 -25.70 -16.25 9.25
CA THR A 507 -24.77 -17.19 9.91
C THR A 507 -23.36 -17.15 9.33
N ASN A 508 -23.19 -16.76 8.07
CA ASN A 508 -21.90 -16.54 7.40
C ASN A 508 -21.40 -15.09 7.52
N SER A 509 -22.16 -14.21 8.18
CA SER A 509 -21.81 -12.82 8.35
C SER A 509 -21.26 -12.52 9.73
N THR A 510 -20.35 -11.56 9.79
CA THR A 510 -19.89 -10.97 11.04
C THR A 510 -19.76 -9.44 10.88
N PRO A 511 -20.03 -8.64 11.92
CA PRO A 511 -19.83 -7.20 11.88
C PRO A 511 -18.38 -6.85 11.59
N GLN A 512 -18.14 -6.30 10.40
CA GLN A 512 -16.84 -5.82 9.97
C GLN A 512 -16.97 -4.37 9.55
N HIS A 513 -16.11 -3.50 10.05
CA HIS A 513 -16.08 -2.11 9.60
C HIS A 513 -15.87 -2.05 8.09
N HIS A 514 -16.54 -1.14 7.39
CA HIS A 514 -16.52 -1.04 5.93
C HIS A 514 -15.10 -0.86 5.40
N ALA A 515 -14.27 -0.07 6.09
CA ALA A 515 -12.86 0.08 5.71
C ALA A 515 -12.01 -1.19 5.96
N PHE A 516 -12.45 -2.12 6.82
CA PHE A 516 -11.85 -3.45 6.99
C PHE A 516 -12.37 -4.45 5.94
N ASN A 517 -13.68 -4.46 5.69
CA ASN A 517 -14.38 -5.39 4.79
C ASN A 517 -14.23 -5.04 3.30
N ALA A 518 -14.39 -3.77 2.94
CA ALA A 518 -14.26 -3.23 1.58
C ALA A 518 -12.88 -2.61 1.31
N GLY A 519 -12.03 -2.50 2.33
CA GLY A 519 -10.65 -2.03 2.15
C GLY A 519 -9.84 -3.03 1.32
N GLN A 520 -8.95 -2.51 0.47
CA GLN A 520 -7.90 -3.30 -0.20
C GLN A 520 -6.79 -3.70 0.79
N THR A 521 -7.19 -4.23 1.95
CA THR A 521 -6.25 -4.78 2.94
C THR A 521 -5.65 -6.06 2.37
N LEU A 522 -4.51 -6.49 2.93
CA LEU A 522 -3.88 -7.75 2.55
C LEU A 522 -4.81 -8.97 2.69
N TRP A 523 -5.92 -8.82 3.40
CA TRP A 523 -6.99 -9.81 3.51
C TRP A 523 -7.67 -10.09 2.17
N LEU A 524 -8.15 -9.05 1.49
CA LEU A 524 -8.75 -9.18 0.16
C LEU A 524 -7.69 -9.69 -0.84
N GLY A 525 -6.44 -9.25 -0.69
CA GLY A 525 -5.30 -9.74 -1.47
C GLY A 525 -4.96 -11.22 -1.23
N LEU A 526 -4.99 -11.71 0.01
CA LEU A 526 -4.79 -13.12 0.35
C LEU A 526 -5.95 -13.98 -0.15
N GLU A 527 -7.17 -13.48 0.01
CA GLU A 527 -8.39 -14.11 -0.48
C GLU A 527 -8.41 -14.23 -2.01
N ASP A 528 -8.05 -13.16 -2.72
CA ASP A 528 -7.91 -13.17 -4.17
C ASP A 528 -6.71 -13.99 -4.62
N TYR A 529 -5.60 -14.01 -3.86
CA TYR A 529 -4.47 -14.87 -4.14
C TYR A 529 -4.84 -16.36 -4.04
N VAL A 530 -5.54 -16.76 -2.97
CA VAL A 530 -6.00 -18.15 -2.79
C VAL A 530 -6.99 -18.54 -3.89
N LEU A 531 -7.98 -17.70 -4.18
CA LEU A 531 -9.01 -17.99 -5.18
C LEU A 531 -8.45 -17.98 -6.61
N ASN A 532 -7.64 -16.97 -6.96
CA ASN A 532 -7.06 -16.87 -8.31
C ASN A 532 -5.98 -17.94 -8.54
N ASN A 533 -5.18 -18.32 -7.54
CA ASN A 533 -4.25 -19.45 -7.71
C ASN A 533 -4.96 -20.78 -7.78
N ALA A 534 -6.05 -20.98 -7.02
CA ALA A 534 -6.87 -22.17 -7.16
C ALA A 534 -7.45 -22.29 -8.57
N ASP A 535 -8.08 -21.23 -9.10
CA ASP A 535 -8.67 -21.19 -10.44
C ASP A 535 -7.61 -21.29 -11.56
N THR A 536 -6.47 -20.57 -11.44
CA THR A 536 -5.43 -20.54 -12.49
C THR A 536 -4.63 -21.84 -12.57
N HIS A 537 -4.48 -22.56 -11.45
CA HIS A 537 -3.64 -23.77 -11.37
C HIS A 537 -4.44 -25.03 -11.02
N ASP A 538 -5.77 -25.00 -11.16
CA ASP A 538 -6.68 -26.12 -10.87
C ASP A 538 -6.47 -26.72 -9.45
N LEU A 539 -6.14 -25.90 -8.44
CA LEU A 539 -5.81 -26.39 -7.10
C LEU A 539 -7.06 -26.64 -6.25
N ALA A 540 -6.98 -27.69 -5.44
CA ALA A 540 -7.92 -27.94 -4.35
C ALA A 540 -7.41 -27.26 -3.07
N VAL A 541 -8.24 -26.43 -2.45
CA VAL A 541 -7.91 -25.68 -1.22
C VAL A 541 -9.00 -25.87 -0.18
N SER A 542 -8.63 -25.96 1.10
CA SER A 542 -9.57 -25.86 2.22
C SER A 542 -9.25 -24.63 3.06
N VAL A 543 -10.26 -23.80 3.34
CA VAL A 543 -10.11 -22.54 4.06
C VAL A 543 -10.99 -22.57 5.31
N PHE A 544 -10.44 -22.20 6.45
CA PHE A 544 -11.15 -22.03 7.71
C PHE A 544 -11.06 -20.58 8.15
N THR A 545 -12.17 -19.98 8.54
CA THR A 545 -12.21 -18.55 8.89
C THR A 545 -13.06 -18.35 10.14
N GLY A 546 -12.68 -17.39 10.99
CA GLY A 546 -13.54 -17.01 12.11
C GLY A 546 -13.13 -15.70 12.76
N PRO A 547 -14.00 -15.10 13.59
CA PRO A 547 -13.62 -14.06 14.52
C PRO A 547 -12.82 -14.63 15.72
N VAL A 548 -12.04 -13.78 16.37
CA VAL A 548 -11.64 -13.99 17.77
C VAL A 548 -12.74 -13.39 18.64
N LEU A 549 -13.42 -14.22 19.41
CA LEU A 549 -14.52 -13.81 20.28
C LEU A 549 -13.98 -13.53 21.69
N ALA A 550 -13.39 -12.35 21.88
CA ALA A 550 -12.81 -11.96 23.16
C ALA A 550 -13.91 -11.62 24.18
N GLU A 551 -13.62 -11.79 25.47
CA GLU A 551 -14.57 -11.49 26.55
C GLU A 551 -14.84 -9.98 26.68
N ASP A 552 -13.87 -9.15 26.27
CA ASP A 552 -13.88 -7.70 26.38
C ASP A 552 -14.26 -6.98 25.06
N ASP A 553 -14.80 -7.72 24.08
CA ASP A 553 -15.32 -7.14 22.83
C ASP A 553 -16.46 -6.13 23.09
N ASP A 554 -16.51 -5.06 22.28
CA ASP A 554 -17.40 -3.92 22.51
C ASP A 554 -18.88 -4.26 22.28
N ALA A 555 -19.74 -3.89 23.23
CA ALA A 555 -21.17 -4.07 23.10
C ALA A 555 -21.77 -3.06 22.11
N TYR A 556 -22.39 -3.56 21.04
CA TYR A 556 -23.05 -2.74 20.03
C TYR A 556 -24.35 -3.40 19.56
N ARG A 557 -25.48 -2.70 19.72
CA ARG A 557 -26.83 -3.14 19.28
C ARG A 557 -27.17 -4.60 19.65
N GLY A 558 -26.78 -5.00 20.86
CA GLY A 558 -27.04 -6.32 21.45
C GLY A 558 -26.07 -7.43 21.01
N VAL A 559 -25.03 -7.14 20.23
CA VAL A 559 -23.92 -8.06 19.93
C VAL A 559 -22.63 -7.53 20.54
N LEU A 560 -21.61 -8.39 20.68
CA LEU A 560 -20.25 -7.95 21.02
C LEU A 560 -19.40 -8.01 19.74
N LEU A 561 -18.86 -6.86 19.32
CA LEU A 561 -18.14 -6.68 18.06
C LEU A 561 -16.74 -7.32 18.14
N PRO A 562 -16.45 -8.35 17.34
CA PRO A 562 -15.13 -8.96 17.35
C PRO A 562 -14.08 -7.97 16.84
N ARG A 563 -13.01 -7.77 17.61
CA ARG A 563 -11.91 -6.88 17.18
C ARG A 563 -10.91 -7.54 16.24
N GLN A 564 -10.84 -8.87 16.22
CA GLN A 564 -9.87 -9.62 15.41
C GLN A 564 -10.53 -10.76 14.64
N PHE A 565 -9.90 -11.13 13.52
CA PHE A 565 -10.30 -12.27 12.67
C PHE A 565 -9.09 -13.12 12.34
N TRP A 566 -9.34 -14.41 12.09
CA TRP A 566 -8.32 -15.37 11.72
C TRP A 566 -8.74 -16.16 10.48
N LYS A 567 -7.73 -16.68 9.78
CA LYS A 567 -7.90 -17.61 8.67
C LYS A 567 -6.84 -18.70 8.70
N ILE A 568 -7.21 -19.90 8.30
CA ILE A 568 -6.31 -21.00 8.06
C ILE A 568 -6.52 -21.47 6.62
N VAL A 569 -5.44 -21.59 5.86
CA VAL A 569 -5.47 -22.06 4.47
C VAL A 569 -4.69 -23.36 4.37
N ALA A 570 -5.33 -24.40 3.85
CA ALA A 570 -4.78 -25.73 3.69
C ALA A 570 -4.76 -26.14 2.21
N MET A 571 -3.62 -26.64 1.74
CA MET A 571 -3.43 -27.12 0.37
C MET A 571 -2.43 -28.28 0.34
N VAL A 572 -2.45 -29.07 -0.74
CA VAL A 572 -1.43 -30.10 -1.00
C VAL A 572 -0.37 -29.52 -1.94
N LYS A 573 0.89 -29.55 -1.50
CA LYS A 573 2.04 -29.12 -2.31
C LYS A 573 2.29 -30.09 -3.47
N GLU A 574 3.04 -29.66 -4.48
CA GLU A 574 3.50 -30.54 -5.57
C GLU A 574 4.25 -31.80 -5.08
N SER A 575 4.90 -31.70 -3.91
CA SER A 575 5.55 -32.83 -3.25
C SER A 575 4.58 -33.89 -2.70
N GLY A 576 3.26 -33.65 -2.78
CA GLY A 576 2.21 -34.47 -2.20
C GLY A 576 2.00 -34.24 -0.70
N ALA A 577 2.73 -33.33 -0.06
CA ALA A 577 2.59 -33.04 1.36
C ALA A 577 1.50 -31.99 1.63
N LEU A 578 0.67 -32.23 2.66
CA LEU A 578 -0.25 -31.24 3.20
C LEU A 578 0.53 -30.06 3.81
N SER A 579 0.09 -28.85 3.50
CA SER A 579 0.57 -27.59 4.07
C SER A 579 -0.62 -26.79 4.60
N VAL A 580 -0.47 -26.25 5.82
CA VAL A 580 -1.51 -25.48 6.50
C VAL A 580 -0.91 -24.20 7.05
N THR A 581 -1.48 -23.04 6.73
CA THR A 581 -0.95 -21.73 7.16
C THR A 581 -1.99 -20.91 7.89
N GLY A 582 -1.61 -20.24 8.99
CA GLY A 582 -2.50 -19.44 9.84
C GLY A 582 -2.28 -17.93 9.74
N TYR A 583 -3.37 -17.17 9.84
CA TYR A 583 -3.42 -15.71 9.67
C TYR A 583 -4.24 -15.04 10.78
N LEU A 584 -3.84 -13.85 11.23
CA LEU A 584 -4.57 -13.01 12.17
C LEU A 584 -4.64 -11.55 11.69
N LEU A 585 -5.79 -10.90 11.85
CA LEU A 585 -6.06 -9.52 11.45
C LEU A 585 -6.84 -8.79 12.54
N SER A 586 -6.69 -7.46 12.62
CA SER A 586 -7.41 -6.63 13.59
C SER A 586 -8.15 -5.47 12.91
N GLN A 587 -9.41 -5.27 13.32
CA GLN A 587 -10.23 -4.09 13.02
C GLN A 587 -10.43 -3.18 14.25
N ALA A 588 -9.77 -3.48 15.38
CA ALA A 588 -9.99 -2.82 16.67
C ALA A 588 -10.06 -1.27 16.56
N ALA A 589 -9.08 -0.66 15.90
CA ALA A 589 -9.00 0.80 15.79
C ALA A 589 -10.12 1.45 14.94
N LEU A 590 -10.88 0.65 14.18
CA LEU A 590 -12.03 1.14 13.41
C LEU A 590 -13.34 1.00 14.17
N ILE A 591 -13.41 0.02 15.09
CA ILE A 591 -14.54 -0.11 16.00
C ILE A 591 -14.55 1.06 16.98
N ASP A 592 -13.38 1.53 17.40
CA ASP A 592 -13.20 2.69 18.28
C ASP A 592 -13.72 4.02 17.68
N GLU A 593 -13.92 4.10 16.35
CA GLU A 593 -14.45 5.29 15.66
C GLU A 593 -16.00 5.31 15.58
N LEU A 594 -16.67 4.21 15.95
CA LEU A 594 -18.13 4.18 16.07
C LEU A 594 -18.55 4.98 17.32
N PRO A 595 -19.68 5.72 17.30
CA PRO A 595 -20.13 6.52 18.43
C PRO A 595 -20.54 5.61 19.61
N THR A 596 -19.55 5.25 20.44
CA THR A 596 -19.68 4.73 21.79
C THR A 596 -19.33 5.85 22.77
N GLU A 597 -19.93 5.86 23.97
CA GLU A 597 -19.57 6.86 24.97
C GLU A 597 -18.10 6.68 25.39
N GLU A 598 -17.28 7.69 25.06
CA GLU A 598 -15.89 7.91 25.51
C GLU A 598 -14.79 6.91 25.05
N ALA A 599 -14.13 7.21 23.92
CA ALA A 599 -12.67 7.33 23.81
C ALA A 599 -12.25 7.66 22.36
N PHE A 600 -11.25 8.53 22.20
CA PHE A 600 -10.61 8.85 20.93
C PHE A 600 -9.19 8.27 20.92
N SER A 601 -8.78 7.52 19.90
CA SER A 601 -7.37 7.22 19.61
C SER A 601 -7.15 6.60 18.21
N TYR A 602 -5.89 6.64 17.74
CA TYR A 602 -5.44 6.47 16.34
C TYR A 602 -5.27 5.00 15.84
N GLY A 603 -5.90 4.69 14.70
CA GLY A 603 -5.41 3.96 13.50
C GLY A 603 -4.78 2.54 13.60
N ALA A 604 -5.40 1.53 12.96
CA ALA A 604 -4.81 0.19 12.75
C ALA A 604 -5.29 -0.55 11.48
N TYR A 605 -4.33 -1.18 10.78
CA TYR A 605 -4.52 -2.24 9.76
C TYR A 605 -3.24 -3.09 9.67
N ARG A 606 -3.24 -4.36 10.12
CA ARG A 606 -2.12 -5.29 9.91
C ARG A 606 -2.59 -6.75 9.81
N THR A 607 -2.00 -7.50 8.90
CA THR A 607 -2.20 -8.95 8.73
C THR A 607 -0.93 -9.67 9.17
N PHE A 608 -1.06 -10.72 9.97
CA PHE A 608 0.08 -11.49 10.49
C PHE A 608 -0.05 -12.97 10.15
N GLN A 609 1.05 -13.61 9.73
CA GLN A 609 1.18 -15.05 9.72
C GLN A 609 1.51 -15.45 11.15
N VAL A 610 0.70 -16.37 11.68
CA VAL A 610 0.86 -16.87 13.03
C VAL A 610 0.86 -18.39 13.01
N PRO A 611 1.60 -19.04 13.92
CA PRO A 611 1.47 -20.48 14.11
C PRO A 611 0.01 -20.85 14.40
N VAL A 612 -0.50 -21.92 13.79
CA VAL A 612 -1.88 -22.39 13.96
C VAL A 612 -2.21 -22.64 15.44
N ARG A 613 -1.25 -23.10 16.25
CA ARG A 613 -1.43 -23.22 17.71
C ARG A 613 -1.77 -21.90 18.41
N SER A 614 -1.35 -20.76 17.85
CA SER A 614 -1.69 -19.43 18.38
C SER A 614 -3.16 -19.12 18.15
N ILE A 615 -3.69 -19.48 16.97
CA ILE A 615 -5.13 -19.38 16.67
C ILE A 615 -5.91 -20.31 17.60
N ALA A 616 -5.44 -21.54 17.81
CA ALA A 616 -6.04 -22.48 18.75
C ALA A 616 -6.14 -21.90 20.17
N ALA A 617 -5.05 -21.31 20.66
CA ALA A 617 -5.00 -20.67 21.98
C ALA A 617 -5.91 -19.45 22.09
N LEU A 618 -5.98 -18.61 21.06
CA LEU A 618 -6.83 -17.40 21.04
C LEU A 618 -8.33 -17.72 20.95
N THR A 619 -8.69 -18.84 20.31
CA THR A 619 -10.08 -19.15 19.96
C THR A 619 -10.68 -20.26 20.82
N GLY A 620 -9.87 -21.04 21.54
CA GLY A 620 -10.32 -22.24 22.25
C GLY A 620 -10.72 -23.40 21.31
N LEU A 621 -10.34 -23.33 20.02
CA LEU A 621 -10.60 -24.39 19.05
C LEU A 621 -9.45 -25.40 19.04
N GLY A 622 -9.80 -26.69 19.10
CA GLY A 622 -8.91 -27.81 18.86
C GLY A 622 -8.52 -27.85 17.38
N LEU A 623 -7.25 -27.54 17.11
CA LEU A 623 -6.68 -27.42 15.76
C LEU A 623 -5.45 -28.32 15.57
N ASP A 624 -5.23 -29.33 16.42
CA ASP A 624 -4.03 -30.19 16.37
C ASP A 624 -3.76 -30.80 14.98
N PRO A 625 -4.76 -31.31 14.23
CA PRO A 625 -4.53 -31.82 12.88
C PRO A 625 -4.07 -30.74 11.89
N HIS A 626 -4.48 -29.49 12.09
CA HIS A 626 -4.11 -28.34 11.26
C HIS A 626 -2.69 -27.90 11.60
N ALA A 627 -2.39 -27.77 12.90
CA ALA A 627 -1.05 -27.42 13.38
C ALA A 627 0.01 -28.46 12.97
N ALA A 628 -0.33 -29.75 12.95
CA ALA A 628 0.62 -30.79 12.53
C ALA A 628 1.21 -30.60 11.11
N ALA A 629 0.47 -29.90 10.25
CA ALA A 629 0.86 -29.58 8.87
C ALA A 629 1.31 -28.12 8.68
N ASP A 630 1.47 -27.36 9.77
CA ASP A 630 1.92 -25.97 9.72
C ASP A 630 3.46 -25.87 9.64
N PRO A 631 4.01 -25.24 8.59
CA PRO A 631 5.47 -25.06 8.45
C PRO A 631 6.09 -24.23 9.59
N LEU A 632 5.33 -23.33 10.24
CA LEU A 632 5.79 -22.53 11.36
C LEU A 632 5.96 -23.34 12.66
N GLU A 633 5.34 -24.51 12.76
CA GLU A 633 5.44 -25.37 13.94
C GLU A 633 6.82 -26.04 14.05
N ARG A 634 7.54 -26.22 12.93
CA ARG A 634 8.83 -26.93 12.85
C ARG A 634 10.05 -26.04 13.12
N MET A 635 9.85 -24.74 13.36
CA MET A 635 10.92 -23.80 13.69
C MET A 635 11.11 -23.76 15.21
N GLU A 636 12.14 -24.44 15.75
CA GLU A 636 12.45 -24.66 17.19
C GLU A 636 12.61 -23.39 18.07
N ARG A 637 12.44 -22.20 17.49
CA ARG A 637 12.16 -20.95 18.21
C ARG A 637 11.15 -20.17 17.37
N ALA A 638 9.86 -20.27 17.68
CA ALA A 638 8.87 -19.42 17.00
C ALA A 638 9.17 -17.95 17.31
N PRO A 639 9.49 -17.11 16.32
CA PRO A 639 9.59 -15.69 16.53
C PRO A 639 8.15 -15.13 16.66
N LEU A 640 8.07 -13.90 17.16
CA LEU A 640 6.87 -13.07 17.22
C LEU A 640 6.01 -13.16 15.92
N PRO A 641 4.69 -12.87 15.98
CA PRO A 641 3.79 -12.81 14.81
C PRO A 641 4.47 -12.13 13.62
N ARG A 642 4.48 -12.81 12.47
CA ARG A 642 5.16 -12.29 11.26
C ARG A 642 4.18 -11.43 10.49
N GLU A 643 4.40 -10.13 10.45
CA GLU A 643 3.59 -9.23 9.62
C GLU A 643 3.72 -9.65 8.16
N ILE A 644 2.59 -9.90 7.51
CA ILE A 644 2.51 -10.26 6.10
C ILE A 644 2.16 -8.99 5.37
N ILE A 645 3.03 -8.60 4.45
CA ILE A 645 2.86 -7.38 3.66
C ILE A 645 2.66 -7.76 2.19
N ARG A 646 2.91 -9.04 1.80
CA ARG A 646 2.63 -9.62 0.47
C ARG A 646 2.38 -11.15 0.51
N PRO A 647 1.74 -11.78 -0.49
CA PRO A 647 1.57 -13.24 -0.56
C PRO A 647 2.87 -14.06 -0.57
N GLU A 648 4.02 -13.47 -0.89
CA GLU A 648 5.32 -14.16 -0.88
C GLU A 648 5.95 -14.17 0.53
N ASP A 649 5.39 -13.42 1.48
CA ASP A 649 5.73 -13.53 2.89
C ASP A 649 5.17 -14.83 3.51
N LEU A 650 4.26 -15.52 2.81
CA LEU A 650 3.67 -16.76 3.25
C LEU A 650 4.73 -17.88 3.30
N LEU A 651 4.99 -18.38 4.51
CA LEU A 651 5.66 -19.68 4.63
C LEU A 651 4.61 -20.76 4.41
N LEU A 652 4.64 -21.38 3.23
CA LEU A 652 3.79 -22.52 2.86
C LEU A 652 4.43 -23.83 3.30
#